data_AF-A0A9D4TGZ9-F1
#
_entry.id   AF-A0A9D4TGZ9-F1
#
_cell.length_a   1.000
_cell.length_b   1.000
_cell.length_c   1.000
_cell.angle_alpha   90.00
_cell.angle_beta   90.00
_cell.angle_gamma   90.00
#
_symmetry.space_group_name_H-M   'P 1'
#
loop_
_entity.id
_entity.type
_entity.pdbx_description
1 polymer ?
#
loop_
_entity_poly.entity_id
_entity_poly.type
_entity_poly.pdbx_seq_one_letter_code
_entity_poly.pdbx_strand_id
1 'polypeptide(L)'
;MDKDSTPFLLPTDALLVVFQHLFAPDSDACSSGLPLSVFIERWTAVRATCSHWQEVLLAHPPPVFLDVSVMPEAWLPWILSLPVNVLRIEAGLDSRWSTAAGNTGAAQQQEEQMRPPVGMPAPIAALQLVAGLEGAGRPAPFWSPMSLTQLQSLHLQAPVSSPSEPAVFDSAAVRDLGQLTQLSLGSFADFQLEHLPTRLHRLHLRYDLQTRRLSMPLLPPQTTRLDLLRLEKPGALGLLLDDVLGRVAELDIEAQELLLGVSVHDQRLVATFERPYREGNFVPPHIWGDEEADDKSKQAAEMAGNYFLSELPNCARLQRLRLAGGAAASAKFMPVRHGARDSLAWLWSVVRMQGLQNLYGLSGCEIKARQQLFDTRLSIECPTPPPAEPLWEPDWCCISVVRDDGLPADAAKGGIVDALPTGRHLSVSVRASAEAAAQKPFLQELREYSMQLHTKAQAPKEGKAKEPKQQRPFNPTRKGFMRFMVESKVVYEAFESILEEASTPYYKLLTNTGLERAGALAKDIAHMEQAYGLEVPVAAEDGPGHKYAAKLRELATSSPPAFLCHYFNHYFAHTAGGRMIGKSVSNAVLDGWTGAFYEWEGDVKEHQEKVRDTINGIAAKWSQEEKDACLKATPATFGWGGRLVQLITEGQAMGH
;
A
#
# COMPACT_ATOMS: atom_id res chain seq x y z
N MET A 1 -51.97 -42.90 -34.11
CA MET A 1 -50.56 -42.78 -34.53
C MET A 1 -50.10 -44.16 -34.95
N ASP A 2 -49.66 -44.30 -36.20
CA ASP A 2 -49.26 -45.57 -36.81
C ASP A 2 -48.19 -46.27 -35.98
N LYS A 3 -48.35 -47.59 -35.77
CA LYS A 3 -47.40 -48.43 -35.04
C LYS A 3 -46.19 -48.87 -35.89
N ASP A 4 -46.19 -48.56 -37.17
CA ASP A 4 -45.14 -48.97 -38.14
C ASP A 4 -44.28 -47.80 -38.65
N SER A 5 -44.50 -46.57 -38.16
CA SER A 5 -43.51 -45.51 -38.36
C SER A 5 -42.34 -45.75 -37.42
N THR A 6 -41.27 -46.38 -37.91
CA THR A 6 -39.96 -46.35 -37.24
C THR A 6 -39.68 -44.89 -36.88
N PRO A 7 -39.52 -44.55 -35.60
CA PRO A 7 -39.22 -43.17 -35.23
C PRO A 7 -38.00 -42.75 -36.03
N PHE A 8 -38.08 -41.60 -36.68
CA PHE A 8 -36.98 -41.04 -37.45
C PHE A 8 -35.85 -40.76 -36.45
N LEU A 9 -34.96 -41.75 -36.24
CA LEU A 9 -33.84 -41.63 -35.34
C LEU A 9 -32.81 -40.75 -36.02
N LEU A 10 -32.51 -39.61 -35.39
CA LEU A 10 -31.41 -38.78 -35.85
C LEU A 10 -30.12 -39.60 -35.82
N PRO A 11 -29.31 -39.52 -36.89
CA PRO A 11 -27.94 -40.05 -36.89
C PRO A 11 -27.13 -39.54 -35.68
N THR A 12 -26.19 -40.34 -35.21
CA THR A 12 -25.36 -40.03 -34.02
C THR A 12 -24.66 -38.68 -34.16
N ASP A 13 -24.09 -38.37 -35.32
CA ASP A 13 -23.45 -37.10 -35.64
C ASP A 13 -24.40 -35.90 -35.54
N ALA A 14 -25.64 -36.03 -36.02
CA ALA A 14 -26.66 -35.00 -35.87
C ALA A 14 -27.03 -34.78 -34.39
N LEU A 15 -27.12 -35.86 -33.60
CA LEU A 15 -27.38 -35.76 -32.15
C LEU A 15 -26.24 -35.06 -31.41
N LEU A 16 -24.98 -35.32 -31.78
CA LEU A 16 -23.85 -34.63 -31.17
C LEU A 16 -23.90 -33.11 -31.40
N VAL A 17 -24.31 -32.66 -32.59
CA VAL A 17 -24.51 -31.23 -32.88
C VAL A 17 -25.64 -30.65 -32.03
N VAL A 18 -26.77 -31.38 -31.91
CA VAL A 18 -27.90 -30.98 -31.05
C VAL A 18 -27.45 -30.86 -29.59
N PHE A 19 -26.71 -31.85 -29.07
CA PHE A 19 -26.21 -31.81 -27.70
C PHE A 19 -25.23 -30.65 -27.49
N GLN A 20 -24.31 -30.40 -28.42
CA GLN A 20 -23.41 -29.26 -28.34
C GLN A 20 -24.17 -27.93 -28.24
N HIS A 21 -25.24 -27.74 -29.02
CA HIS A 21 -26.04 -26.51 -28.96
C HIS A 21 -26.87 -26.44 -27.68
N LEU A 22 -27.44 -27.57 -27.25
CA LEU A 22 -28.32 -27.64 -26.10
C LEU A 22 -27.57 -27.46 -24.77
N PHE A 23 -26.31 -27.86 -24.68
CA PHE A 23 -25.49 -27.69 -23.47
C PHE A 23 -24.50 -26.52 -23.56
N ALA A 24 -24.51 -25.77 -24.66
CA ALA A 24 -23.78 -24.51 -24.75
C ALA A 24 -24.38 -23.46 -23.79
N PRO A 25 -23.55 -22.56 -23.24
CA PRO A 25 -24.04 -21.41 -22.50
C PRO A 25 -24.85 -20.48 -23.41
N ASP A 26 -25.85 -19.79 -22.84
CA ASP A 26 -26.79 -18.93 -23.59
C ASP A 26 -26.14 -17.62 -24.09
N SER A 27 -24.90 -17.31 -23.70
CA SER A 27 -24.18 -16.11 -24.11
C SER A 27 -22.89 -16.42 -24.86
N ASP A 28 -22.58 -15.61 -25.89
CA ASP A 28 -21.32 -15.64 -26.62
C ASP A 28 -20.11 -15.23 -25.77
N ALA A 29 -20.33 -14.80 -24.51
CA ALA A 29 -19.22 -14.52 -23.60
C ALA A 29 -18.57 -15.85 -23.19
N CYS A 30 -17.37 -16.07 -23.72
CA CYS A 30 -16.47 -17.22 -23.51
C CYS A 30 -16.16 -17.57 -22.03
N SER A 31 -16.74 -16.85 -21.09
CA SER A 31 -16.57 -16.97 -19.64
C SER A 31 -17.85 -17.32 -18.87
N SER A 32 -19.01 -17.47 -19.52
CA SER A 32 -20.27 -17.85 -18.84
C SER A 32 -20.49 -19.36 -18.92
N GLY A 33 -20.86 -20.00 -17.81
CA GLY A 33 -21.30 -21.39 -17.79
C GLY A 33 -22.82 -21.49 -17.79
N LEU A 34 -23.34 -22.71 -17.94
CA LEU A 34 -24.75 -22.99 -17.78
C LEU A 34 -25.05 -23.22 -16.28
N PRO A 35 -26.06 -22.58 -15.68
CA PRO A 35 -26.42 -22.85 -14.29
C PRO A 35 -26.69 -24.35 -14.09
N LEU A 36 -26.16 -24.93 -13.02
CA LEU A 36 -26.21 -26.37 -12.77
C LEU A 36 -27.64 -26.93 -12.86
N SER A 37 -28.62 -26.24 -12.27
CA SER A 37 -30.04 -26.63 -12.35
C SER A 37 -30.57 -26.70 -13.79
N VAL A 38 -30.15 -25.77 -14.65
CA VAL A 38 -30.54 -25.74 -16.07
C VAL A 38 -29.82 -26.87 -16.82
N PHE A 39 -28.54 -27.10 -16.55
CA PHE A 39 -27.81 -28.24 -17.11
C PHE A 39 -28.52 -29.57 -16.81
N ILE A 40 -28.97 -29.76 -15.57
CA ILE A 40 -29.64 -30.98 -15.12
C ILE A 40 -31.01 -31.14 -15.76
N GLU A 41 -31.77 -30.06 -15.85
CA GLU A 41 -33.07 -30.02 -16.52
C GLU A 41 -32.91 -30.46 -17.98
N ARG A 42 -31.95 -29.85 -18.69
CA ARG A 42 -31.60 -30.18 -20.07
C ARG A 42 -31.14 -31.62 -20.22
N TRP A 43 -30.26 -32.10 -19.34
CA TRP A 43 -29.76 -33.48 -19.31
C TRP A 43 -30.89 -34.50 -19.11
N THR A 44 -31.78 -34.22 -18.17
CA THR A 44 -32.92 -35.10 -17.85
C THR A 44 -33.93 -35.12 -19.00
N ALA A 45 -34.20 -33.97 -19.63
CA ALA A 45 -35.08 -33.88 -20.79
C ALA A 45 -34.55 -34.68 -21.99
N VAL A 46 -33.25 -34.57 -22.30
CA VAL A 46 -32.61 -35.36 -23.37
C VAL A 46 -32.73 -36.85 -23.08
N ARG A 47 -32.43 -37.28 -21.84
CA ARG A 47 -32.56 -38.70 -21.46
C ARG A 47 -33.99 -39.22 -21.55
N ALA A 48 -34.98 -38.38 -21.23
CA ALA A 48 -36.40 -38.75 -21.31
C ALA A 48 -36.95 -38.79 -22.74
N THR A 49 -36.20 -38.31 -23.75
CA THR A 49 -36.67 -38.21 -25.13
C THR A 49 -36.86 -39.60 -25.77
N CYS A 50 -35.81 -40.43 -25.81
CA CYS A 50 -35.88 -41.85 -26.18
C CYS A 50 -34.58 -42.59 -25.79
N SER A 51 -34.59 -43.92 -25.84
CA SER A 51 -33.43 -44.75 -25.47
C SER A 51 -32.19 -44.46 -26.32
N HIS A 52 -32.36 -44.24 -27.62
CA HIS A 52 -31.26 -43.90 -28.54
C HIS A 52 -30.54 -42.61 -28.14
N TRP A 53 -31.29 -41.55 -27.81
CA TRP A 53 -30.70 -40.28 -27.36
C TRP A 53 -29.95 -40.45 -26.03
N GLN A 54 -30.51 -41.22 -25.10
CA GLN A 54 -29.86 -41.53 -23.84
C GLN A 54 -28.56 -42.31 -24.05
N GLU A 55 -28.56 -43.34 -24.91
CA GLU A 55 -27.37 -44.14 -25.21
C GLU A 55 -26.28 -43.29 -25.85
N VAL A 56 -26.63 -42.44 -26.84
CA VAL A 56 -25.67 -41.53 -27.49
C VAL A 56 -25.13 -40.49 -26.50
N LEU A 57 -25.98 -39.91 -25.65
CA LEU A 57 -25.55 -38.92 -24.64
C LEU A 57 -24.58 -39.52 -23.63
N LEU A 58 -24.84 -40.75 -23.17
CA LEU A 58 -23.98 -41.45 -22.20
C LEU A 58 -22.67 -41.93 -22.83
N ALA A 59 -22.69 -42.37 -24.10
CA ALA A 59 -21.50 -42.81 -24.82
C ALA A 59 -20.60 -41.63 -25.24
N HIS A 60 -21.21 -40.49 -25.57
CA HIS A 60 -20.55 -39.31 -26.13
C HIS A 60 -21.08 -38.02 -25.48
N PRO A 61 -20.80 -37.79 -24.17
CA PRO A 61 -21.22 -36.57 -23.51
C PRO A 61 -20.60 -35.34 -24.21
N PRO A 62 -21.39 -34.28 -24.48
CA PRO A 62 -20.87 -33.05 -25.08
C PRO A 62 -19.97 -32.32 -24.07
N PRO A 63 -19.10 -31.38 -24.52
CA PRO A 63 -18.37 -30.49 -23.62
C PRO A 63 -19.31 -29.76 -22.67
N VAL A 64 -18.93 -29.72 -21.39
CA VAL A 64 -19.78 -29.23 -20.32
C VAL A 64 -19.26 -27.89 -19.79
N PHE A 65 -20.17 -26.91 -19.66
CA PHE A 65 -19.92 -25.57 -19.14
C PHE A 65 -20.83 -25.35 -17.94
N LEU A 66 -20.27 -25.27 -16.72
CA LEU A 66 -21.08 -25.27 -15.50
C LEU A 66 -20.83 -24.03 -14.65
N ASP A 67 -21.94 -23.41 -14.27
CA ASP A 67 -22.04 -22.40 -13.23
C ASP A 67 -22.72 -23.04 -12.01
N VAL A 68 -22.00 -23.11 -10.90
CA VAL A 68 -22.38 -23.87 -9.70
C VAL A 68 -22.38 -22.95 -8.50
N SER A 69 -23.52 -22.84 -7.81
CA SER A 69 -23.60 -22.14 -6.52
C SER A 69 -23.46 -23.06 -5.32
N VAL A 70 -24.15 -24.19 -5.37
CA VAL A 70 -24.08 -25.25 -4.36
C VAL A 70 -24.05 -26.56 -5.13
N MET A 71 -23.20 -27.51 -4.72
CA MET A 71 -23.14 -28.83 -5.35
C MET A 71 -23.35 -29.89 -4.27
N PRO A 72 -24.41 -30.72 -4.38
CA PRO A 72 -24.56 -31.85 -3.47
C PRO A 72 -23.37 -32.80 -3.59
N GLU A 73 -22.83 -33.24 -2.46
CA GLU A 73 -21.62 -34.09 -2.41
C GLU A 73 -21.78 -35.38 -3.23
N ALA A 74 -22.98 -35.96 -3.23
CA ALA A 74 -23.30 -37.17 -3.98
C ALA A 74 -23.18 -37.03 -5.52
N TRP A 75 -23.10 -35.80 -6.03
CA TRP A 75 -23.08 -35.50 -7.46
C TRP A 75 -21.65 -35.31 -8.00
N LEU A 76 -20.67 -35.11 -7.11
CA LEU A 76 -19.27 -34.91 -7.46
C LEU A 76 -18.72 -36.03 -8.36
N PRO A 77 -18.83 -37.34 -8.02
CA PRO A 77 -18.27 -38.39 -8.87
C PRO A 77 -18.82 -38.37 -10.30
N TRP A 78 -20.09 -38.02 -10.46
CA TRP A 78 -20.72 -37.92 -11.77
C TRP A 78 -20.21 -36.71 -12.55
N ILE A 79 -20.19 -35.51 -11.96
CA ILE A 79 -19.69 -34.31 -12.65
C ILE A 79 -18.23 -34.47 -13.05
N LEU A 80 -17.41 -35.10 -12.20
CA LEU A 80 -16.01 -35.40 -12.51
C LEU A 80 -15.82 -36.43 -13.64
N SER A 81 -16.87 -37.20 -13.98
CA SER A 81 -16.85 -38.12 -15.12
C SER A 81 -17.20 -37.45 -16.45
N LEU A 82 -17.71 -36.21 -16.42
CA LEU A 82 -18.09 -35.47 -17.62
C LEU A 82 -16.90 -34.70 -18.22
N PRO A 83 -16.89 -34.43 -19.54
CA PRO A 83 -15.87 -33.60 -20.17
C PRO A 83 -16.13 -32.11 -19.88
N VAL A 84 -15.85 -31.68 -18.65
CA VAL A 84 -16.04 -30.30 -18.20
C VAL A 84 -14.94 -29.40 -18.78
N ASN A 85 -15.34 -28.42 -19.60
CA ASN A 85 -14.44 -27.43 -20.20
C ASN A 85 -14.39 -26.14 -19.38
N VAL A 86 -15.53 -25.71 -18.82
CA VAL A 86 -15.63 -24.50 -18.00
C VAL A 86 -16.33 -24.87 -16.69
N LEU A 87 -15.70 -24.51 -15.58
CA LEU A 87 -16.28 -24.69 -14.26
C LEU A 87 -16.16 -23.39 -13.47
N ARG A 88 -17.31 -22.83 -13.10
CA ARG A 88 -17.41 -21.67 -12.22
C ARG A 88 -18.15 -22.07 -10.95
N ILE A 89 -17.53 -21.78 -9.81
CA ILE A 89 -18.11 -22.03 -8.50
C ILE A 89 -18.19 -20.69 -7.78
N GLU A 90 -19.40 -20.15 -7.63
CA GLU A 90 -19.66 -18.85 -7.02
C GLU A 90 -21.09 -18.81 -6.47
N ALA A 91 -21.24 -18.21 -5.28
CA ALA A 91 -22.54 -18.04 -4.65
C ALA A 91 -23.46 -17.15 -5.51
N GLY A 92 -24.69 -17.60 -5.74
CA GLY A 92 -25.71 -16.83 -6.47
C GLY A 92 -25.72 -17.00 -7.99
N LEU A 93 -24.78 -17.73 -8.59
CA LEU A 93 -24.82 -18.13 -10.00
C LEU A 93 -26.07 -18.96 -10.38
N ASP A 94 -26.59 -19.77 -9.46
CA ASP A 94 -27.81 -20.54 -9.63
C ASP A 94 -28.82 -20.20 -8.53
N SER A 95 -29.74 -19.30 -8.87
CA SER A 95 -30.77 -18.82 -7.96
C SER A 95 -31.73 -19.91 -7.49
N ARG A 96 -31.89 -21.02 -8.25
CA ARG A 96 -32.74 -22.15 -7.83
C ARG A 96 -32.11 -22.92 -6.68
N TRP A 97 -30.79 -22.90 -6.59
CA TRP A 97 -29.99 -23.67 -5.61
C TRP A 97 -29.26 -22.78 -4.60
N SER A 98 -29.46 -21.46 -4.68
CA SER A 98 -29.03 -20.49 -3.68
C SER A 98 -29.95 -20.56 -2.46
N THR A 99 -29.47 -21.18 -1.37
CA THR A 99 -30.14 -21.05 -0.07
C THR A 99 -30.15 -19.59 0.35
N ALA A 100 -31.30 -18.92 0.31
CA ALA A 100 -31.48 -17.65 1.00
C ALA A 100 -31.08 -17.84 2.46
N ALA A 101 -30.07 -17.10 2.92
CA ALA A 101 -29.56 -17.16 4.27
C ALA A 101 -30.70 -16.93 5.27
N GLY A 102 -31.16 -17.99 5.96
CA GLY A 102 -32.17 -17.86 7.02
C GLY A 102 -33.08 -19.07 7.29
N ASN A 103 -33.18 -20.07 6.41
CA ASN A 103 -34.12 -21.19 6.62
C ASN A 103 -33.43 -22.57 6.50
N THR A 104 -32.86 -23.03 7.63
CA THR A 104 -32.23 -24.36 7.76
C THR A 104 -33.19 -25.54 7.56
N GLY A 105 -34.50 -25.34 7.72
CA GLY A 105 -35.52 -26.39 7.57
C GLY A 105 -35.86 -26.77 6.12
N ALA A 106 -35.58 -25.90 5.13
CA ALA A 106 -35.89 -26.18 3.72
C ALA A 106 -34.79 -26.99 3.01
N ALA A 107 -33.55 -26.94 3.50
CA ALA A 107 -32.42 -27.65 2.91
C ALA A 107 -32.54 -29.19 3.01
N GLN A 108 -33.05 -29.70 4.14
CA GLN A 108 -33.21 -31.15 4.36
C GLN A 108 -34.31 -31.79 3.50
N GLN A 109 -35.39 -31.07 3.17
CA GLN A 109 -36.43 -31.60 2.28
C GLN A 109 -36.01 -31.56 0.80
N GLN A 110 -35.09 -30.67 0.42
CA GLN A 110 -34.51 -30.61 -0.91
C GLN A 110 -33.46 -31.72 -1.16
N GLU A 111 -32.67 -32.10 -0.15
CA GLU A 111 -31.70 -33.22 -0.26
C GLU A 111 -32.35 -34.58 -0.52
N GLU A 112 -33.52 -34.89 0.07
CA GLU A 112 -34.20 -36.18 -0.14
C GLU A 112 -34.78 -36.35 -1.56
N GLN A 113 -35.07 -35.27 -2.28
CA GLN A 113 -35.52 -35.31 -3.69
C GLN A 113 -34.37 -35.35 -4.70
N MET A 114 -33.12 -35.14 -4.29
CA MET A 114 -31.96 -34.90 -5.17
C MET A 114 -30.92 -36.03 -5.17
N ARG A 115 -31.38 -37.27 -5.39
CA ARG A 115 -30.45 -38.35 -5.78
C ARG A 115 -29.89 -38.07 -7.19
N PRO A 116 -28.62 -38.40 -7.48
CA PRO A 116 -28.11 -38.34 -8.85
C PRO A 116 -29.02 -39.19 -9.78
N PRO A 117 -29.14 -38.83 -11.07
CA PRO A 117 -30.09 -39.48 -11.98
C PRO A 117 -29.94 -41.02 -11.98
N VAL A 118 -31.05 -41.76 -12.09
CA VAL A 118 -31.02 -43.24 -12.08
C VAL A 118 -30.19 -43.77 -13.26
N GLY A 119 -29.30 -44.76 -13.00
CA GLY A 119 -28.43 -45.39 -14.00
C GLY A 119 -26.98 -44.89 -14.03
N MET A 120 -26.56 -44.11 -13.04
CA MET A 120 -25.19 -43.59 -12.93
C MET A 120 -24.23 -44.63 -12.32
N PRO A 121 -22.91 -44.55 -12.64
CA PRO A 121 -21.90 -45.34 -11.93
C PRO A 121 -22.01 -45.11 -10.42
N ALA A 122 -21.73 -46.17 -9.64
CA ALA A 122 -21.85 -46.11 -8.19
C ALA A 122 -21.00 -44.96 -7.61
N PRO A 123 -21.51 -44.21 -6.62
CA PRO A 123 -20.74 -43.17 -5.95
C PRO A 123 -19.45 -43.79 -5.39
N ILE A 124 -18.30 -43.25 -5.78
CA ILE A 124 -17.06 -43.46 -5.02
C ILE A 124 -17.22 -42.66 -3.72
N ALA A 125 -16.83 -43.25 -2.59
CA ALA A 125 -17.11 -42.71 -1.25
C ALA A 125 -16.66 -41.24 -1.08
N ALA A 126 -17.51 -40.50 -0.35
CA ALA A 126 -17.69 -39.06 -0.30
C ALA A 126 -16.50 -38.25 0.28
N LEU A 127 -16.31 -37.01 -0.20
CA LEU A 127 -15.28 -36.04 0.17
C LEU A 127 -15.87 -34.61 0.28
N GLN A 128 -15.56 -33.92 1.39
CA GLN A 128 -15.96 -32.53 1.66
C GLN A 128 -15.10 -31.49 0.91
N LEU A 129 -15.68 -30.30 0.69
CA LEU A 129 -15.05 -29.19 -0.03
C LEU A 129 -14.03 -28.42 0.85
N VAL A 130 -12.75 -28.59 0.48
CA VAL A 130 -11.57 -27.77 0.79
C VAL A 130 -11.01 -27.85 2.23
N ALA A 131 -9.69 -27.99 2.34
CA ALA A 131 -8.95 -27.91 3.60
C ALA A 131 -7.90 -26.80 3.57
N GLY A 132 -7.87 -25.97 4.61
CA GLY A 132 -6.74 -25.11 4.97
C GLY A 132 -5.62 -25.91 5.64
N LEU A 133 -4.41 -25.36 5.59
CA LEU A 133 -3.27 -25.79 6.39
C LEU A 133 -3.37 -25.13 7.77
N GLU A 134 -3.50 -25.91 8.85
CA GLU A 134 -2.75 -25.60 10.06
C GLU A 134 -2.07 -26.84 10.62
N GLY A 135 -0.85 -26.61 11.10
CA GLY A 135 -0.02 -27.63 11.73
C GLY A 135 -0.74 -28.28 12.90
N ALA A 136 -0.42 -29.56 13.12
CA ALA A 136 -0.90 -30.44 14.19
C ALA A 136 -2.26 -31.14 13.98
N GLY A 137 -2.32 -32.02 12.98
CA GLY A 137 -2.92 -33.34 13.21
C GLY A 137 -4.42 -33.57 12.88
N ARG A 138 -4.79 -33.41 11.61
CA ARG A 138 -5.89 -34.07 10.83
C ARG A 138 -7.35 -33.67 11.14
N PRO A 139 -8.27 -33.71 10.12
CA PRO A 139 -8.26 -34.60 8.94
C PRO A 139 -8.53 -33.98 7.54
N ALA A 140 -8.22 -34.77 6.50
CA ALA A 140 -8.55 -34.61 5.06
C ALA A 140 -10.01 -35.09 4.77
N PRO A 141 -10.62 -35.02 3.54
CA PRO A 141 -9.98 -34.93 2.21
C PRO A 141 -10.66 -34.01 1.15
N PHE A 142 -9.97 -33.90 0.01
CA PHE A 142 -9.87 -32.77 -0.93
C PHE A 142 -10.69 -33.02 -2.23
N TRP A 143 -11.44 -32.04 -2.76
CA TRP A 143 -11.71 -32.01 -4.20
C TRP A 143 -10.46 -31.49 -4.89
N SER A 144 -9.88 -32.32 -5.76
CA SER A 144 -8.87 -31.86 -6.69
C SER A 144 -9.47 -31.79 -8.09
N PRO A 145 -9.34 -30.65 -8.80
CA PRO A 145 -9.73 -30.60 -10.19
C PRO A 145 -8.83 -31.45 -11.09
N MET A 146 -7.77 -32.09 -10.58
CA MET A 146 -6.84 -32.94 -11.36
C MET A 146 -7.52 -34.00 -12.24
N SER A 147 -8.72 -34.48 -11.89
CA SER A 147 -9.47 -35.43 -12.74
C SER A 147 -10.15 -34.77 -13.96
N LEU A 148 -10.28 -33.44 -13.99
CA LEU A 148 -10.88 -32.66 -15.06
C LEU A 148 -9.84 -32.31 -16.13
N THR A 149 -9.27 -33.32 -16.80
CA THR A 149 -8.16 -33.12 -17.75
C THR A 149 -8.51 -32.27 -18.98
N GLN A 150 -9.80 -32.06 -19.25
CA GLN A 150 -10.30 -31.22 -20.35
C GLN A 150 -10.61 -29.78 -19.92
N LEU A 151 -10.42 -29.44 -18.65
CA LEU A 151 -10.78 -28.13 -18.11
C LEU A 151 -9.92 -27.03 -18.74
N GLN A 152 -10.59 -26.07 -19.37
CA GLN A 152 -9.97 -24.91 -20.03
C GLN A 152 -10.09 -23.66 -19.17
N SER A 153 -11.21 -23.50 -18.45
CA SER A 153 -11.47 -22.36 -17.58
C SER A 153 -11.96 -22.80 -16.21
N LEU A 154 -11.31 -22.30 -15.16
CA LEU A 154 -11.68 -22.53 -13.78
C LEU A 154 -11.87 -21.20 -13.06
N HIS A 155 -13.07 -20.97 -12.51
CA HIS A 155 -13.37 -19.82 -11.67
C HIS A 155 -13.86 -20.31 -10.31
N LEU A 156 -13.23 -19.87 -9.23
CA LEU A 156 -13.56 -20.25 -7.86
C LEU A 156 -13.71 -18.98 -7.02
N GLN A 157 -14.92 -18.66 -6.59
CA GLN A 157 -15.20 -17.55 -5.67
C GLN A 157 -15.57 -18.12 -4.29
N ALA A 158 -14.65 -17.98 -3.35
CA ALA A 158 -14.79 -18.41 -1.96
C ALA A 158 -15.92 -17.63 -1.21
N PRO A 159 -16.51 -18.22 -0.15
CA PRO A 159 -15.86 -18.23 1.15
C PRO A 159 -15.53 -19.66 1.48
N VAL A 160 -14.32 -20.08 1.20
CA VAL A 160 -13.88 -21.43 1.55
C VAL A 160 -13.38 -21.46 3.00
N SER A 161 -13.53 -20.35 3.70
CA SER A 161 -13.10 -20.13 5.06
C SER A 161 -14.17 -19.50 5.90
N SER A 162 -14.34 -20.05 7.11
CA SER A 162 -14.82 -19.27 8.24
C SER A 162 -13.85 -18.10 8.47
N PRO A 163 -14.29 -16.94 8.98
CA PRO A 163 -13.39 -15.88 9.46
C PRO A 163 -12.31 -16.37 10.45
N SER A 164 -12.49 -17.57 11.03
CA SER A 164 -11.53 -18.24 11.91
C SER A 164 -10.51 -19.14 11.23
N GLU A 165 -10.75 -19.61 10.00
CA GLU A 165 -9.94 -20.66 9.34
C GLU A 165 -9.85 -20.42 7.82
N PRO A 166 -8.86 -19.64 7.32
CA PRO A 166 -8.64 -19.42 5.89
C PRO A 166 -8.38 -20.74 5.15
N ALA A 167 -9.14 -21.01 4.09
CA ALA A 167 -8.89 -22.13 3.22
C ALA A 167 -7.68 -21.84 2.34
N VAL A 168 -6.80 -22.82 2.29
CA VAL A 168 -5.57 -22.76 1.51
C VAL A 168 -5.81 -23.56 0.24
N PHE A 169 -6.28 -22.89 -0.81
CA PHE A 169 -6.22 -23.46 -2.15
C PHE A 169 -4.75 -23.37 -2.61
N ASP A 170 -4.12 -24.51 -2.88
CA ASP A 170 -2.72 -24.60 -3.33
C ASP A 170 -2.68 -24.77 -4.85
N SER A 171 -1.75 -24.12 -5.55
CA SER A 171 -1.55 -24.35 -7.00
C SER A 171 -1.23 -25.80 -7.34
N ALA A 172 -0.75 -26.61 -6.39
CA ALA A 172 -0.61 -28.05 -6.59
C ALA A 172 -1.90 -28.70 -7.11
N ALA A 173 -3.07 -28.16 -6.74
CA ALA A 173 -4.38 -28.66 -7.16
C ALA A 173 -4.63 -28.49 -8.67
N VAL A 174 -4.00 -27.50 -9.31
CA VAL A 174 -4.17 -27.21 -10.74
C VAL A 174 -2.99 -27.68 -11.60
N ARG A 175 -1.94 -28.26 -10.99
CA ARG A 175 -0.70 -28.64 -11.67
C ARG A 175 -0.89 -29.51 -12.91
N ASP A 176 -1.76 -30.51 -12.79
CA ASP A 176 -1.97 -31.52 -13.84
C ASP A 176 -3.07 -31.12 -14.85
N LEU A 177 -3.64 -29.93 -14.71
CA LEU A 177 -4.63 -29.38 -15.64
C LEU A 177 -3.97 -28.83 -16.90
N GLY A 178 -3.45 -29.71 -17.74
CA GLY A 178 -2.67 -29.36 -18.92
C GLY A 178 -3.44 -28.56 -20.00
N GLN A 179 -4.78 -28.52 -19.95
CA GLN A 179 -5.61 -27.73 -20.88
C GLN A 179 -6.06 -26.38 -20.31
N LEU A 180 -5.74 -26.08 -19.05
CA LEU A 180 -6.22 -24.87 -18.38
C LEU A 180 -5.56 -23.63 -18.98
N THR A 181 -6.36 -22.75 -19.58
CA THR A 181 -5.94 -21.48 -20.17
C THR A 181 -6.38 -20.28 -19.33
N GLN A 182 -7.43 -20.44 -18.52
CA GLN A 182 -7.94 -19.39 -17.65
C GLN A 182 -8.15 -19.90 -16.22
N LEU A 183 -7.61 -19.16 -15.25
CA LEU A 183 -7.78 -19.40 -13.82
C LEU A 183 -8.21 -18.10 -13.14
N SER A 184 -9.31 -18.14 -12.41
CA SER A 184 -9.81 -17.03 -11.61
C SER A 184 -10.11 -17.52 -10.20
N LEU A 185 -9.50 -16.88 -9.20
CA LEU A 185 -9.64 -17.23 -7.79
C LEU A 185 -10.10 -15.99 -7.01
N GLY A 186 -11.15 -16.12 -6.22
CA GLY A 186 -11.73 -15.06 -5.40
C GLY A 186 -11.67 -15.36 -3.91
N SER A 187 -11.31 -14.34 -3.13
CA SER A 187 -11.24 -14.31 -1.66
C SER A 187 -10.36 -15.42 -1.04
N PHE A 188 -9.08 -15.46 -1.39
CA PHE A 188 -8.11 -16.43 -0.85
C PHE A 188 -6.95 -15.75 -0.09
N ALA A 189 -6.33 -16.50 0.83
CA ALA A 189 -5.29 -15.99 1.72
C ALA A 189 -3.85 -16.20 1.25
N ASP A 190 -3.49 -17.35 0.69
CA ASP A 190 -2.08 -17.68 0.41
C ASP A 190 -1.92 -18.63 -0.79
N PHE A 191 -2.45 -18.25 -1.96
CA PHE A 191 -2.28 -19.03 -3.19
C PHE A 191 -0.83 -18.96 -3.69
N GLN A 192 -0.06 -20.03 -3.50
CA GLN A 192 1.27 -20.17 -4.07
C GLN A 192 1.17 -20.33 -5.58
N LEU A 193 1.96 -19.61 -6.37
CA LEU A 193 1.90 -19.71 -7.84
C LEU A 193 2.74 -20.86 -8.41
N GLU A 194 3.57 -21.52 -7.60
CA GLU A 194 4.65 -22.42 -8.04
C GLU A 194 4.24 -23.56 -8.99
N HIS A 195 2.98 -23.95 -9.00
CA HIS A 195 2.47 -25.06 -9.81
C HIS A 195 1.43 -24.64 -10.86
N LEU A 196 1.43 -23.37 -11.28
CA LEU A 196 0.56 -22.92 -12.36
C LEU A 196 0.82 -23.71 -13.67
N PRO A 197 -0.23 -24.08 -14.41
CA PRO A 197 -0.10 -24.74 -15.72
C PRO A 197 0.65 -23.90 -16.75
N THR A 198 1.38 -24.57 -17.64
CA THR A 198 2.17 -23.91 -18.69
C THR A 198 1.35 -23.27 -19.80
N ARG A 199 0.11 -23.75 -20.02
CA ARG A 199 -0.85 -23.20 -20.99
C ARG A 199 -1.70 -22.06 -20.45
N LEU A 200 -1.49 -21.66 -19.21
CA LEU A 200 -2.26 -20.60 -18.59
C LEU A 200 -1.95 -19.27 -19.30
N HIS A 201 -2.98 -18.63 -19.83
CA HIS A 201 -2.91 -17.35 -20.53
C HIS A 201 -3.57 -16.22 -19.73
N ARG A 202 -4.58 -16.54 -18.92
CA ARG A 202 -5.32 -15.56 -18.12
C ARG A 202 -5.34 -15.99 -16.66
N LEU A 203 -4.85 -15.12 -15.79
CA LEU A 203 -4.82 -15.33 -14.36
C LEU A 203 -5.48 -14.16 -13.65
N HIS A 204 -6.53 -14.45 -12.88
CA HIS A 204 -7.22 -13.47 -12.04
C HIS A 204 -7.19 -13.93 -10.59
N LEU A 205 -6.67 -13.06 -9.72
CA LEU A 205 -6.40 -13.34 -8.33
C LEU A 205 -7.01 -12.24 -7.47
N ARG A 206 -8.09 -12.54 -6.76
CA ARG A 206 -8.71 -11.66 -5.77
C ARG A 206 -8.42 -12.17 -4.35
N TYR A 207 -7.62 -11.43 -3.61
CA TYR A 207 -7.21 -11.73 -2.23
C TYR A 207 -8.29 -11.31 -1.23
N ASP A 208 -8.36 -11.99 -0.10
CA ASP A 208 -9.25 -11.60 1.01
C ASP A 208 -8.68 -10.46 1.88
N LEU A 209 -9.50 -9.95 2.81
CA LEU A 209 -9.10 -8.92 3.79
C LEU A 209 -8.19 -9.45 4.91
N GLN A 210 -8.24 -10.76 5.20
CA GLN A 210 -7.53 -11.39 6.31
C GLN A 210 -6.08 -11.72 5.96
N THR A 211 -5.76 -11.75 4.67
CA THR A 211 -4.45 -11.96 4.07
C THR A 211 -3.46 -10.89 4.51
N ARG A 212 -2.87 -11.07 5.70
CA ARG A 212 -1.85 -10.17 6.25
C ARG A 212 -0.49 -10.39 5.60
N ARG A 213 -0.26 -11.54 4.96
CA ARG A 213 0.97 -11.84 4.22
C ARG A 213 0.85 -11.33 2.78
N LEU A 214 1.92 -10.72 2.30
CA LEU A 214 1.98 -10.22 0.94
C LEU A 214 2.66 -11.28 0.13
N SER A 215 1.85 -12.14 -0.44
CA SER A 215 2.28 -13.07 -1.46
C SER A 215 2.66 -12.24 -2.67
N MET A 216 3.93 -11.86 -2.75
CA MET A 216 4.53 -11.36 -3.98
C MET A 216 4.25 -12.43 -5.04
N PRO A 217 3.38 -12.17 -6.04
CA PRO A 217 3.08 -13.17 -7.04
C PRO A 217 4.27 -13.22 -7.99
N LEU A 218 5.31 -13.96 -7.61
CA LEU A 218 6.35 -14.30 -8.57
C LEU A 218 5.77 -15.35 -9.49
N LEU A 219 5.65 -14.95 -10.75
CA LEU A 219 5.28 -15.87 -11.79
C LEU A 219 6.34 -16.98 -11.84
N PRO A 220 5.92 -18.25 -11.75
CA PRO A 220 6.84 -19.37 -11.84
C PRO A 220 7.69 -19.28 -13.12
N PRO A 221 8.93 -19.75 -13.11
CA PRO A 221 9.76 -19.78 -14.31
C PRO A 221 9.08 -20.47 -15.50
N GLN A 222 8.24 -21.47 -15.26
CA GLN A 222 7.49 -22.16 -16.31
C GLN A 222 6.29 -21.38 -16.87
N THR A 223 5.81 -20.35 -16.16
CA THR A 223 4.77 -19.45 -16.66
C THR A 223 5.43 -18.47 -17.60
N THR A 224 5.56 -18.87 -18.86
CA THR A 224 6.34 -18.10 -19.84
C THR A 224 5.58 -16.90 -20.40
N ARG A 225 4.24 -16.98 -20.51
CA ARG A 225 3.41 -15.99 -21.21
C ARG A 225 1.96 -15.92 -20.70
N LEU A 226 1.64 -14.86 -19.96
CA LEU A 226 0.27 -14.46 -19.64
C LEU A 226 -0.18 -13.32 -20.57
N ASP A 227 -1.37 -13.45 -21.12
CA ASP A 227 -2.05 -12.37 -21.85
C ASP A 227 -2.65 -11.37 -20.86
N LEU A 228 -3.22 -11.86 -19.76
CA LEU A 228 -3.78 -11.03 -18.70
C LEU A 228 -3.39 -11.55 -17.32
N LEU A 229 -2.85 -10.67 -16.48
CA LEU A 229 -2.72 -10.86 -15.04
C LEU A 229 -3.56 -9.81 -14.33
N ARG A 230 -4.64 -10.23 -13.66
CA ARG A 230 -5.50 -9.36 -12.86
C ARG A 230 -5.33 -9.66 -11.38
N LEU A 231 -4.99 -8.65 -10.59
CA LEU A 231 -4.76 -8.75 -9.15
C LEU A 231 -5.73 -7.80 -8.43
N GLU A 232 -6.55 -8.32 -7.51
CA GLU A 232 -7.45 -7.52 -6.69
C GLU A 232 -7.16 -7.79 -5.22
N LYS A 233 -6.82 -6.74 -4.47
CA LYS A 233 -6.53 -6.87 -3.05
C LYS A 233 -7.15 -5.70 -2.29
N PRO A 234 -8.15 -5.91 -1.42
CA PRO A 234 -8.81 -4.82 -0.70
C PRO A 234 -7.87 -3.94 0.14
N GLY A 235 -6.72 -4.46 0.54
CA GLY A 235 -5.68 -3.71 1.25
C GLY A 235 -4.46 -3.47 0.36
N ALA A 236 -3.32 -3.94 0.85
CA ALA A 236 -2.03 -3.47 0.40
C ALA A 236 -1.29 -4.54 -0.41
N LEU A 237 -0.77 -4.19 -1.59
CA LEU A 237 -0.14 -5.12 -2.54
C LEU A 237 1.29 -4.69 -2.88
N GLY A 238 2.22 -5.65 -2.91
CA GLY A 238 3.60 -5.45 -3.37
C GLY A 238 3.90 -6.34 -4.58
N LEU A 239 4.51 -5.78 -5.63
CA LEU A 239 4.81 -6.47 -6.88
C LEU A 239 6.23 -6.13 -7.39
N LEU A 240 6.98 -7.13 -7.84
CA LEU A 240 8.22 -6.93 -8.60
C LEU A 240 7.88 -6.82 -10.09
N LEU A 241 8.30 -5.73 -10.74
CA LEU A 241 7.93 -5.46 -12.12
C LEU A 241 8.72 -6.34 -13.11
N ASP A 242 9.99 -6.66 -12.86
CA ASP A 242 10.81 -7.47 -13.78
C ASP A 242 10.17 -8.82 -14.15
N ASP A 243 9.53 -9.48 -13.17
CA ASP A 243 8.85 -10.76 -13.41
C ASP A 243 7.64 -10.61 -14.34
N VAL A 244 7.05 -9.42 -14.37
CA VAL A 244 5.84 -9.09 -15.14
C VAL A 244 6.21 -8.54 -16.52
N LEU A 245 7.16 -7.61 -16.62
CA LEU A 245 7.51 -6.87 -17.84
C LEU A 245 7.79 -7.80 -19.04
N GLY A 246 8.45 -8.93 -18.78
CA GLY A 246 8.81 -9.92 -19.81
C GLY A 246 7.74 -11.00 -20.08
N ARG A 247 6.75 -11.17 -19.20
CA ARG A 247 5.87 -12.35 -19.20
C ARG A 247 4.38 -12.04 -19.31
N VAL A 248 3.97 -10.81 -19.01
CA VAL A 248 2.56 -10.40 -18.99
C VAL A 248 2.31 -9.37 -20.08
N ALA A 249 1.24 -9.53 -20.88
CA ALA A 249 0.86 -8.54 -21.88
C ALA A 249 -0.02 -7.42 -21.30
N GLU A 250 -1.01 -7.78 -20.48
CA GLU A 250 -1.87 -6.85 -19.75
C GLU A 250 -1.82 -7.14 -18.26
N LEU A 251 -1.48 -6.13 -17.45
CA LEU A 251 -1.47 -6.19 -15.99
C LEU A 251 -2.55 -5.25 -15.44
N ASP A 252 -3.56 -5.82 -14.79
CA ASP A 252 -4.64 -5.09 -14.13
C ASP A 252 -4.51 -5.25 -12.61
N ILE A 253 -4.42 -4.14 -11.88
CA ILE A 253 -4.27 -4.13 -10.42
C ILE A 253 -5.34 -3.25 -9.79
N GLU A 254 -6.07 -3.82 -8.83
CA GLU A 254 -6.96 -3.09 -7.96
C GLU A 254 -6.50 -3.32 -6.52
N ALA A 255 -6.03 -2.27 -5.85
CA ALA A 255 -5.65 -2.35 -4.44
C ALA A 255 -5.89 -1.01 -3.73
N GLN A 256 -5.81 -0.97 -2.40
CA GLN A 256 -5.83 0.29 -1.65
C GLN A 256 -4.44 0.94 -1.63
N GLU A 257 -3.41 0.13 -1.45
CA GLU A 257 -2.00 0.53 -1.36
C GLU A 257 -1.17 -0.33 -2.30
N LEU A 258 -0.27 0.28 -3.09
CA LEU A 258 0.52 -0.45 -4.08
C LEU A 258 2.01 -0.08 -4.00
N LEU A 259 2.87 -1.09 -3.84
CA LEU A 259 4.32 -0.95 -3.89
C LEU A 259 4.87 -1.71 -5.09
N LEU A 260 5.54 -1.00 -6.00
CA LEU A 260 6.11 -1.55 -7.22
C LEU A 260 7.63 -1.52 -7.15
N GLY A 261 8.25 -2.70 -7.03
CA GLY A 261 9.70 -2.85 -7.10
C GLY A 261 10.17 -2.84 -8.55
N VAL A 262 10.96 -1.84 -8.91
CA VAL A 262 11.66 -1.72 -10.19
C VAL A 262 13.08 -2.24 -10.00
N SER A 263 13.46 -3.32 -10.68
CA SER A 263 14.84 -3.75 -10.53
C SER A 263 15.77 -2.82 -11.26
N VAL A 264 16.87 -2.48 -10.59
CA VAL A 264 17.93 -1.65 -11.16
C VAL A 264 19.25 -2.40 -11.01
N HIS A 265 20.11 -2.33 -12.04
CA HIS A 265 21.43 -2.94 -11.99
C HIS A 265 22.39 -2.20 -11.05
N ASP A 266 22.15 -0.91 -10.81
CA ASP A 266 22.96 -0.11 -9.92
C ASP A 266 22.68 -0.46 -8.45
N GLN A 267 23.51 -1.34 -7.89
CA GLN A 267 23.44 -1.71 -6.48
C GLN A 267 23.67 -0.53 -5.53
N ARG A 268 24.38 0.52 -5.96
CA ARG A 268 24.56 1.73 -5.15
C ARG A 268 23.27 2.52 -5.09
N LEU A 269 22.51 2.57 -6.18
CA LEU A 269 21.18 3.20 -6.21
C LEU A 269 20.23 2.51 -5.24
N VAL A 270 20.19 1.17 -5.25
CA VAL A 270 19.39 0.39 -4.30
C VAL A 270 19.87 0.61 -2.87
N ALA A 271 21.18 0.49 -2.62
CA ALA A 271 21.72 0.71 -1.28
C ALA A 271 21.42 2.13 -0.78
N THR A 272 21.52 3.13 -1.64
CA THR A 272 21.21 4.53 -1.34
C THR A 272 19.74 4.73 -1.00
N PHE A 273 18.84 4.07 -1.75
CA PHE A 273 17.42 4.08 -1.48
C PHE A 273 17.05 3.39 -0.16
N GLU A 274 17.61 2.20 0.08
CA GLU A 274 17.34 1.37 1.25
C GLU A 274 18.01 1.90 2.52
N ARG A 275 19.13 2.60 2.40
CA ARG A 275 19.96 3.08 3.51
C ARG A 275 19.16 3.76 4.62
N PRO A 276 18.28 4.74 4.33
CA PRO A 276 17.39 5.32 5.32
C PRO A 276 16.56 4.37 6.16
N TYR A 277 16.10 3.29 5.54
CA TYR A 277 15.19 2.37 6.19
C TYR A 277 15.97 1.22 6.86
N ARG A 278 17.23 0.96 6.46
CA ARG A 278 18.11 -0.10 7.04
C ARG A 278 18.91 0.38 8.24
N GLU A 279 19.48 1.58 8.17
CA GLU A 279 20.34 2.15 9.24
C GLU A 279 19.50 2.66 10.42
N GLY A 280 18.21 2.40 10.36
CA GLY A 280 17.21 3.06 11.13
C GLY A 280 16.28 2.15 11.91
N ASN A 281 16.12 2.41 13.21
CA ASN A 281 15.04 1.85 14.02
C ASN A 281 13.64 2.37 13.59
N PHE A 282 13.13 1.97 12.42
CA PHE A 282 11.75 2.21 11.99
C PHE A 282 11.28 3.67 11.96
N VAL A 283 12.12 4.58 11.45
CA VAL A 283 11.71 5.97 11.18
C VAL A 283 12.29 6.43 9.81
N PRO A 284 11.54 7.12 8.95
CA PRO A 284 12.07 7.69 7.71
C PRO A 284 13.27 8.65 7.92
N PRO A 285 14.15 8.85 6.92
CA PRO A 285 15.38 9.65 7.05
C PRO A 285 15.12 11.15 7.23
N HIS A 286 13.96 11.66 6.82
CA HIS A 286 13.55 13.04 7.15
C HIS A 286 13.32 13.24 8.66
N ILE A 287 13.43 12.19 9.46
CA ILE A 287 13.02 12.18 10.87
C ILE A 287 14.16 11.88 11.87
N TRP A 288 15.13 11.00 11.61
CA TRP A 288 16.43 11.07 12.34
C TRP A 288 17.37 12.07 11.77
N GLY A 289 17.02 12.47 10.56
CA GLY A 289 17.76 13.45 9.92
C GLY A 289 19.11 12.95 9.45
N ASP A 290 19.05 12.18 8.38
CA ASP A 290 20.09 12.10 7.37
C ASP A 290 19.39 12.57 6.10
N GLU A 291 19.26 13.89 5.96
CA GLU A 291 18.48 14.43 4.86
C GLU A 291 19.23 14.34 3.53
N GLU A 292 20.55 14.10 3.58
CA GLU A 292 21.30 13.63 2.42
C GLU A 292 20.80 12.23 2.01
N ALA A 293 20.54 11.32 2.95
CA ALA A 293 19.91 10.04 2.64
C ALA A 293 18.43 10.17 2.25
N ASP A 294 17.67 11.14 2.79
CA ASP A 294 16.30 11.50 2.34
C ASP A 294 16.29 11.92 0.87
N ASP A 295 17.05 12.95 0.53
CA ASP A 295 17.10 13.50 -0.83
C ASP A 295 17.68 12.47 -1.80
N LYS A 296 18.71 11.72 -1.39
CA LYS A 296 19.24 10.62 -2.21
C LYS A 296 18.26 9.47 -2.36
N SER A 297 17.43 9.16 -1.37
CA SER A 297 16.40 8.11 -1.49
C SER A 297 15.23 8.58 -2.37
N LYS A 298 14.80 9.83 -2.27
CA LYS A 298 13.87 10.45 -3.23
C LYS A 298 14.42 10.45 -4.64
N GLN A 299 15.67 10.88 -4.82
CA GLN A 299 16.34 10.86 -6.11
C GLN A 299 16.49 9.43 -6.63
N ALA A 300 16.79 8.46 -5.77
CA ALA A 300 16.89 7.06 -6.16
C ALA A 300 15.53 6.48 -6.58
N ALA A 301 14.45 6.86 -5.89
CA ALA A 301 13.09 6.51 -6.25
C ALA A 301 12.67 7.14 -7.59
N GLU A 302 13.06 8.40 -7.80
CA GLU A 302 12.84 9.10 -9.05
C GLU A 302 13.62 8.47 -10.21
N MET A 303 14.90 8.15 -9.99
CA MET A 303 15.72 7.44 -10.95
C MET A 303 15.13 6.06 -11.28
N ALA A 304 14.58 5.34 -10.28
CA ALA A 304 13.92 4.07 -10.50
C ALA A 304 12.65 4.21 -11.36
N GLY A 305 11.79 5.20 -11.07
CA GLY A 305 10.61 5.43 -11.88
C GLY A 305 10.94 5.90 -13.29
N ASN A 306 11.95 6.77 -13.46
CA ASN A 306 12.44 7.17 -14.77
C ASN A 306 13.05 6.00 -15.55
N TYR A 307 13.80 5.12 -14.86
CA TYR A 307 14.31 3.89 -15.43
C TYR A 307 13.18 3.00 -15.93
N PHE A 308 12.18 2.73 -15.08
CA PHE A 308 10.97 1.99 -15.46
C PHE A 308 10.28 2.59 -16.69
N LEU A 309 10.06 3.91 -16.70
CA LEU A 309 9.44 4.60 -17.84
C LEU A 309 10.28 4.50 -19.12
N SER A 310 11.61 4.52 -19.01
CA SER A 310 12.51 4.34 -20.16
C SER A 310 12.55 2.91 -20.70
N GLU A 311 12.32 1.91 -19.84
CA GLU A 311 12.28 0.50 -20.22
C GLU A 311 10.91 0.09 -20.79
N LEU A 312 9.82 0.77 -20.42
CA LEU A 312 8.46 0.45 -20.86
C LEU A 312 8.32 0.28 -22.39
N PRO A 313 8.82 1.19 -23.25
CA PRO A 313 8.77 1.01 -24.71
C PRO A 313 9.56 -0.20 -25.22
N ASN A 314 10.59 -0.62 -24.47
CA ASN A 314 11.45 -1.76 -24.82
C ASN A 314 10.96 -3.08 -24.23
N CYS A 315 9.87 -3.06 -23.45
CA CYS A 315 9.30 -4.26 -22.86
C CYS A 315 8.81 -5.21 -23.96
N ALA A 316 9.37 -6.42 -23.99
CA ALA A 316 9.08 -7.40 -25.03
C ALA A 316 7.60 -7.79 -25.08
N ARG A 317 6.89 -7.79 -23.93
CA ARG A 317 5.52 -8.29 -23.83
C ARG A 317 4.51 -7.32 -23.21
N LEU A 318 4.87 -6.58 -22.16
CA LEU A 318 3.91 -5.68 -21.51
C LEU A 318 3.43 -4.58 -22.47
N GLN A 319 2.11 -4.53 -22.69
CA GLN A 319 1.41 -3.58 -23.55
C GLN A 319 0.53 -2.64 -22.73
N ARG A 320 -0.02 -3.12 -21.61
CA ARG A 320 -0.93 -2.35 -20.76
C ARG A 320 -0.70 -2.66 -19.28
N LEU A 321 -0.67 -1.61 -18.46
CA LEU A 321 -0.66 -1.63 -17.00
C LEU A 321 -1.80 -0.76 -16.49
N ARG A 322 -2.87 -1.37 -16.00
CA ARG A 322 -3.99 -0.67 -15.37
C ARG A 322 -3.91 -0.76 -13.86
N LEU A 323 -4.02 0.37 -13.19
CA LEU A 323 -4.14 0.52 -11.74
C LEU A 323 -5.52 1.09 -11.43
N ALA A 324 -6.25 0.54 -10.46
CA ALA A 324 -7.59 0.99 -10.10
C ALA A 324 -7.75 1.17 -8.58
N GLY A 325 -8.70 2.00 -8.19
CA GLY A 325 -9.03 2.35 -6.81
C GLY A 325 -7.89 3.10 -6.11
N GLY A 326 -7.68 2.81 -4.83
CA GLY A 326 -6.65 3.45 -4.01
C GLY A 326 -5.23 3.31 -4.57
N ALA A 327 -4.94 2.21 -5.28
CA ALA A 327 -3.64 1.92 -5.88
C ALA A 327 -3.24 2.97 -6.91
N ALA A 328 -4.18 3.53 -7.66
CA ALA A 328 -3.91 4.59 -8.62
C ALA A 328 -3.35 5.85 -7.91
N ALA A 329 -3.90 6.18 -6.74
CA ALA A 329 -3.52 7.35 -5.96
C ALA A 329 -2.28 7.11 -5.08
N SER A 330 -2.07 5.88 -4.61
CA SER A 330 -1.08 5.53 -3.58
C SER A 330 0.10 4.71 -4.09
N ALA A 331 0.15 4.33 -5.38
CA ALA A 331 1.26 3.57 -5.94
C ALA A 331 2.62 4.19 -5.60
N LYS A 332 3.63 3.38 -5.27
CA LYS A 332 5.02 3.82 -5.05
C LYS A 332 5.99 2.94 -5.81
N PHE A 333 6.78 3.55 -6.69
CA PHE A 333 7.84 2.87 -7.45
C PHE A 333 9.18 2.96 -6.70
N MET A 334 9.86 1.83 -6.53
CA MET A 334 11.07 1.72 -5.70
C MET A 334 12.19 0.93 -6.39
N PRO A 335 13.45 1.37 -6.32
CA PRO A 335 14.57 0.58 -6.81
C PRO A 335 14.79 -0.63 -5.90
N VAL A 336 14.83 -1.81 -6.50
CA VAL A 336 15.18 -3.07 -5.82
C VAL A 336 16.29 -3.77 -6.57
N ARG A 337 17.00 -4.70 -5.91
CA ARG A 337 17.97 -5.52 -6.63
C ARG A 337 17.21 -6.51 -7.52
N HIS A 338 17.77 -6.79 -8.70
CA HIS A 338 17.21 -7.76 -9.62
C HIS A 338 16.97 -9.12 -8.93
N GLY A 339 15.73 -9.60 -8.98
CA GLY A 339 15.30 -10.85 -8.34
C GLY A 339 15.30 -10.86 -6.81
N ALA A 340 15.54 -9.73 -6.14
CA ALA A 340 15.60 -9.67 -4.67
C ALA A 340 14.21 -9.50 -4.04
N ARG A 341 13.54 -10.65 -3.86
CA ARG A 341 12.28 -10.75 -3.10
C ARG A 341 12.41 -10.17 -1.69
N ASP A 342 13.55 -10.42 -1.06
CA ASP A 342 13.82 -9.99 0.32
C ASP A 342 13.85 -8.46 0.46
N SER A 343 14.31 -7.72 -0.56
CA SER A 343 14.32 -6.25 -0.55
C SER A 343 12.90 -5.70 -0.51
N LEU A 344 12.00 -6.22 -1.35
CA LEU A 344 10.61 -5.76 -1.38
C LEU A 344 9.84 -6.18 -0.13
N ALA A 345 10.04 -7.43 0.33
CA ALA A 345 9.43 -7.92 1.56
C ALA A 345 9.87 -7.11 2.80
N TRP A 346 11.14 -6.75 2.86
CA TRP A 346 11.66 -5.88 3.92
C TRP A 346 11.13 -4.45 3.81
N LEU A 347 11.13 -3.81 2.64
CA LEU A 347 10.54 -2.47 2.44
C LEU A 347 9.06 -2.48 2.86
N TRP A 348 8.35 -3.56 2.56
CA TRP A 348 6.98 -3.71 3.01
C TRP A 348 6.85 -3.75 4.54
N SER A 349 7.76 -4.43 5.24
CA SER A 349 7.76 -4.40 6.71
C SER A 349 7.84 -2.96 7.23
N VAL A 350 8.59 -2.10 6.55
CA VAL A 350 8.70 -0.67 6.83
C VAL A 350 7.38 0.05 6.52
N VAL A 351 6.76 -0.18 5.36
CA VAL A 351 5.41 0.35 5.01
C VAL A 351 4.44 0.02 6.13
N ARG A 352 4.39 -1.23 6.59
CA ARG A 352 3.41 -1.69 7.59
C ARG A 352 3.55 -0.96 8.92
N MET A 353 4.76 -0.55 9.28
CA MET A 353 5.03 0.16 10.54
C MET A 353 4.85 1.67 10.45
N GLN A 354 4.92 2.24 9.25
CA GLN A 354 4.96 3.69 9.06
C GLN A 354 3.78 4.23 8.23
N GLY A 355 3.11 3.40 7.44
CA GLY A 355 2.18 3.81 6.38
C GLY A 355 2.92 4.13 5.06
N LEU A 356 2.26 3.89 3.93
CA LEU A 356 2.83 4.05 2.60
C LEU A 356 3.15 5.52 2.25
N GLN A 357 2.39 6.45 2.81
CA GLN A 357 2.60 7.89 2.67
C GLN A 357 3.96 8.38 3.22
N ASN A 358 4.60 7.57 4.06
CA ASN A 358 5.90 7.90 4.67
C ASN A 358 7.10 7.30 3.91
N LEU A 359 6.86 6.56 2.84
CA LEU A 359 7.91 6.03 1.96
C LEU A 359 8.15 6.92 0.76
N TYR A 360 9.42 7.07 0.39
CA TYR A 360 9.78 7.69 -0.88
C TYR A 360 9.50 6.74 -2.03
N GLY A 361 8.88 7.31 -3.05
CA GLY A 361 8.45 6.62 -4.24
C GLY A 361 7.72 7.61 -5.12
N LEU A 362 7.89 7.48 -6.43
CA LEU A 362 7.05 8.20 -7.37
C LEU A 362 5.66 7.57 -7.36
N SER A 363 4.63 8.40 -7.31
CA SER A 363 3.24 8.00 -7.46
C SER A 363 2.82 7.85 -8.92
N GLY A 364 1.72 7.12 -9.16
CA GLY A 364 1.10 7.03 -10.48
C GLY A 364 0.77 8.41 -11.06
N CYS A 365 0.30 9.34 -10.22
CA CYS A 365 0.03 10.73 -10.60
C CYS A 365 1.31 11.51 -10.97
N GLU A 366 2.39 11.34 -10.21
CA GLU A 366 3.69 11.95 -10.51
C GLU A 366 4.33 11.34 -11.78
N ILE A 367 4.02 10.08 -12.08
CA ILE A 367 4.38 9.44 -13.34
C ILE A 367 3.55 10.02 -14.50
N LYS A 368 2.26 10.27 -14.32
CA LYS A 368 1.41 10.96 -15.31
C LYS A 368 1.94 12.35 -15.67
N ALA A 369 2.37 13.13 -14.68
CA ALA A 369 2.96 14.45 -14.93
C ALA A 369 4.20 14.37 -15.84
N ARG A 370 4.90 13.23 -15.84
CA ARG A 370 6.07 12.94 -16.69
C ARG A 370 5.74 12.35 -18.05
N GLN A 371 4.46 12.09 -18.37
CA GLN A 371 4.02 11.58 -19.68
C GLN A 371 4.52 12.46 -20.84
N GLN A 372 4.63 13.78 -20.61
CA GLN A 372 5.15 14.73 -21.60
C GLN A 372 6.55 14.37 -22.13
N LEU A 373 7.32 13.55 -21.42
CA LEU A 373 8.66 13.12 -21.82
C LEU A 373 8.65 12.02 -22.90
N PHE A 374 7.53 11.33 -23.11
CA PHE A 374 7.47 10.12 -23.94
C PHE A 374 6.54 10.22 -25.17
N ASP A 375 5.95 11.39 -25.41
CA ASP A 375 5.10 11.70 -26.57
C ASP A 375 3.93 10.69 -26.74
N THR A 376 3.49 10.38 -27.96
CA THR A 376 2.38 9.45 -28.24
C THR A 376 2.66 7.97 -27.93
N ARG A 377 3.89 7.61 -27.53
CA ARG A 377 4.30 6.21 -27.30
C ARG A 377 3.86 5.66 -25.94
N LEU A 378 3.39 6.52 -25.04
CA LEU A 378 2.89 6.16 -23.72
C LEU A 378 1.63 6.96 -23.39
N SER A 379 0.51 6.27 -23.12
CA SER A 379 -0.71 6.92 -22.63
C SER A 379 -0.92 6.65 -21.16
N ILE A 380 -1.20 7.70 -20.37
CA ILE A 380 -1.58 7.59 -18.96
C ILE A 380 -2.94 8.26 -18.74
N GLU A 381 -3.98 7.45 -18.58
CA GLU A 381 -5.35 7.90 -18.33
C GLU A 381 -5.61 7.85 -16.82
N CYS A 382 -5.79 9.00 -16.18
CA CYS A 382 -6.38 9.07 -14.82
C CYS A 382 -7.69 9.84 -14.90
N PRO A 383 -8.71 9.53 -14.10
CA PRO A 383 -9.93 10.31 -14.06
C PRO A 383 -9.61 11.75 -13.65
N THR A 384 -10.29 12.69 -14.32
CA THR A 384 -10.52 14.02 -13.78
C THR A 384 -11.55 13.90 -12.65
N PRO A 385 -11.32 14.50 -11.47
CA PRO A 385 -12.31 14.44 -10.40
C PRO A 385 -13.62 15.06 -10.89
N PRO A 386 -14.76 14.35 -10.82
CA PRO A 386 -16.04 14.94 -11.17
C PRO A 386 -16.47 15.93 -10.08
N PRO A 387 -17.24 16.97 -10.42
CA PRO A 387 -17.87 17.83 -9.42
C PRO A 387 -18.91 17.01 -8.61
N ALA A 388 -18.67 16.91 -7.29
CA ALA A 388 -19.57 16.50 -6.20
C ALA A 388 -20.77 15.55 -6.50
N GLU A 389 -20.53 14.24 -6.33
CA GLU A 389 -21.38 13.09 -5.90
C GLU A 389 -22.84 12.86 -6.39
N PRO A 390 -23.41 11.61 -6.30
CA PRO A 390 -22.80 10.32 -5.91
C PRO A 390 -23.07 9.17 -6.91
N LEU A 391 -22.12 8.23 -7.01
CA LEU A 391 -22.24 6.78 -7.23
C LEU A 391 -20.84 6.30 -7.61
N TRP A 392 -20.10 5.79 -6.63
CA TRP A 392 -18.67 5.51 -6.73
C TRP A 392 -18.40 4.34 -7.69
N GLU A 393 -17.89 4.63 -8.89
CA GLU A 393 -17.09 3.69 -9.68
C GLU A 393 -15.61 3.86 -9.27
N PRO A 394 -14.78 2.80 -9.26
CA PRO A 394 -13.37 2.91 -8.86
C PRO A 394 -12.58 3.84 -9.78
N ASP A 395 -11.86 4.81 -9.21
CA ASP A 395 -10.93 5.68 -9.95
C ASP A 395 -9.82 4.84 -10.61
N TRP A 396 -9.54 5.02 -11.90
CA TRP A 396 -8.60 4.17 -12.64
C TRP A 396 -7.46 4.98 -13.27
N CYS A 397 -6.22 4.58 -12.99
CA CYS A 397 -5.01 5.02 -13.69
C CYS A 397 -4.59 3.93 -14.68
N CYS A 398 -4.71 4.16 -15.99
CA CYS A 398 -4.26 3.21 -17.02
C CYS A 398 -2.99 3.73 -17.68
N ILE A 399 -1.92 2.94 -17.66
CA ILE A 399 -0.68 3.13 -18.41
C ILE A 399 -0.72 2.18 -19.60
N SER A 400 -0.65 2.68 -20.83
CA SER A 400 -0.54 1.85 -22.03
C SER A 400 0.67 2.22 -22.88
N VAL A 401 1.33 1.21 -23.43
CA VAL A 401 2.47 1.33 -24.32
C VAL A 401 1.97 1.26 -25.75
N VAL A 402 2.13 2.35 -26.50
CA VAL A 402 1.82 2.40 -27.93
C VAL A 402 3.08 2.02 -28.68
N ARG A 403 3.04 0.89 -29.39
CA ARG A 403 4.13 0.47 -30.26
C ARG A 403 3.99 1.15 -31.61
N ASP A 404 5.10 1.68 -32.13
CA ASP A 404 5.18 2.15 -33.51
C ASP A 404 5.21 0.93 -34.45
N ASP A 405 4.07 0.24 -34.56
CA ASP A 405 3.90 -0.88 -35.49
C ASP A 405 3.68 -0.30 -36.90
N GLY A 406 4.69 0.35 -37.48
CA GLY A 406 4.55 0.93 -38.83
C GLY A 406 5.58 1.95 -39.29
N LEU A 407 6.88 1.60 -39.33
CA LEU A 407 7.80 2.16 -40.33
C LEU A 407 8.55 1.01 -41.00
N PRO A 408 8.52 0.88 -42.34
CA PRO A 408 9.15 -0.24 -43.03
C PRO A 408 10.66 -0.25 -42.81
N ALA A 409 11.19 -1.46 -42.62
CA ALA A 409 12.60 -1.75 -42.44
C ALA A 409 13.40 -1.50 -43.73
N ASP A 410 13.73 -0.24 -44.01
CA ASP A 410 14.67 0.13 -45.09
C ASP A 410 15.43 1.44 -44.81
N ALA A 411 15.81 1.66 -43.55
CA ALA A 411 16.78 2.69 -43.17
C ALA A 411 17.95 2.08 -42.36
N ALA A 412 18.42 0.90 -42.76
CA ALA A 412 19.72 0.38 -42.36
C ALA A 412 20.73 0.68 -43.47
N LYS A 413 21.31 1.90 -43.50
CA LYS A 413 22.60 2.19 -44.15
C LYS A 413 23.10 3.61 -43.84
N GLY A 414 24.30 3.67 -43.24
CA GLY A 414 25.08 4.87 -42.93
C GLY A 414 24.92 5.25 -41.45
N GLY A 415 25.84 4.97 -40.52
CA GLY A 415 27.29 4.96 -40.62
C GLY A 415 27.83 6.33 -40.19
N ILE A 416 28.46 6.37 -39.01
CA ILE A 416 29.51 7.30 -38.50
C ILE A 416 29.27 7.67 -37.02
N VAL A 417 30.02 6.93 -36.18
CA VAL A 417 30.84 7.33 -35.02
C VAL A 417 30.55 8.59 -34.19
N ASP A 418 30.80 8.36 -32.89
CA ASP A 418 31.49 9.24 -31.93
C ASP A 418 30.71 10.27 -31.10
N ALA A 419 31.14 10.26 -29.83
CA ALA A 419 31.02 11.27 -28.79
C ALA A 419 29.67 11.44 -28.09
N LEU A 420 29.63 10.95 -26.84
CA LEU A 420 29.08 11.76 -25.76
C LEU A 420 29.67 13.18 -25.86
N PRO A 421 28.86 14.25 -25.89
CA PRO A 421 29.31 15.54 -25.42
C PRO A 421 29.18 15.55 -23.89
N THR A 422 30.31 15.42 -23.22
CA THR A 422 30.52 16.06 -21.92
C THR A 422 30.05 17.52 -21.99
N GLY A 423 29.25 17.93 -21.01
CA GLY A 423 29.04 19.35 -20.67
C GLY A 423 28.02 20.10 -21.53
N ARG A 424 26.74 20.03 -21.14
CA ARG A 424 25.82 21.17 -21.20
C ARG A 424 24.80 21.04 -20.07
N HIS A 425 25.02 21.80 -19.00
CA HIS A 425 23.98 22.17 -18.04
C HIS A 425 22.85 22.84 -18.83
N LEU A 426 21.68 22.20 -18.91
CA LEU A 426 20.44 22.88 -19.27
C LEU A 426 19.84 23.45 -17.98
N SER A 427 20.28 24.66 -17.63
CA SER A 427 19.58 25.50 -16.67
C SER A 427 18.32 26.04 -17.33
N VAL A 428 17.15 25.51 -16.98
CA VAL A 428 15.87 26.15 -17.28
C VAL A 428 15.65 27.24 -16.25
N SER A 429 15.99 28.49 -16.61
CA SER A 429 15.63 29.68 -15.87
C SER A 429 14.17 30.05 -16.17
N VAL A 430 13.30 29.96 -15.17
CA VAL A 430 11.96 30.56 -15.26
C VAL A 430 12.12 32.07 -15.05
N ARG A 431 11.81 32.88 -16.08
CA ARG A 431 11.68 34.33 -15.95
C ARG A 431 10.41 34.63 -15.13
N ALA A 432 10.56 34.82 -13.83
CA ALA A 432 9.61 35.56 -13.04
C ALA A 432 9.76 37.06 -13.35
N SER A 433 8.63 37.75 -13.52
CA SER A 433 8.54 39.20 -13.73
C SER A 433 9.31 39.94 -12.63
N ALA A 434 10.31 40.71 -13.04
CA ALA A 434 11.16 41.51 -12.17
C ALA A 434 10.48 42.85 -11.88
N GLU A 435 9.72 42.93 -10.77
CA GLU A 435 9.44 44.19 -10.07
C GLU A 435 8.77 43.96 -8.70
N ALA A 436 9.50 43.26 -7.82
CA ALA A 436 9.48 43.48 -6.38
C ALA A 436 10.74 42.81 -5.85
N ALA A 437 11.78 43.60 -5.55
CA ALA A 437 12.97 43.10 -4.88
C ALA A 437 12.58 42.67 -3.45
N ALA A 438 12.07 41.44 -3.32
CA ALA A 438 11.73 40.83 -2.05
C ALA A 438 13.02 40.51 -1.31
N GLN A 439 13.29 41.26 -0.25
CA GLN A 439 14.26 40.87 0.77
C GLN A 439 13.93 39.43 1.22
N LYS A 440 14.95 38.60 1.42
CA LYS A 440 14.74 37.25 1.97
C LYS A 440 13.96 37.36 3.29
N PRO A 441 12.93 36.52 3.53
CA PRO A 441 12.20 36.54 4.78
C PRO A 441 13.14 36.22 5.95
N PHE A 442 13.09 37.00 7.04
CA PHE A 442 14.02 36.90 8.16
C PHE A 442 14.10 35.49 8.79
N LEU A 443 12.99 34.74 8.81
CA LEU A 443 12.99 33.36 9.30
C LEU A 443 13.87 32.41 8.48
N GLN A 444 14.13 32.73 7.20
CA GLN A 444 15.09 31.98 6.40
C GLN A 444 16.52 32.20 6.91
N GLU A 445 16.87 33.43 7.29
CA GLU A 445 18.17 33.76 7.90
C GLU A 445 18.32 33.11 9.29
N LEU A 446 17.26 33.14 10.11
CA LEU A 446 17.25 32.49 11.42
C LEU A 446 17.40 30.97 11.30
N ARG A 447 16.74 30.35 10.33
CA ARG A 447 16.89 28.92 10.03
C ARG A 447 18.33 28.61 9.61
N GLU A 448 18.87 29.35 8.64
CA GLU A 448 20.25 29.16 8.16
C GLU A 448 21.29 29.28 9.30
N TYR A 449 21.08 30.19 10.25
CA TYR A 449 21.93 30.35 11.44
C TYR A 449 21.73 29.24 12.46
N SER A 450 20.47 28.90 12.78
CA SER A 450 20.10 27.81 13.69
C SER A 450 20.72 26.48 13.24
N MET A 451 20.75 26.22 11.94
CA MET A 451 21.35 25.02 11.39
C MET A 451 22.88 24.98 11.48
N GLN A 452 23.57 26.12 11.61
CA GLN A 452 25.01 26.10 11.89
C GLN A 452 25.36 25.47 13.24
N LEU A 453 24.42 25.49 14.18
CA LEU A 453 24.58 25.04 15.56
C LEU A 453 24.16 23.59 15.78
N HIS A 454 23.37 23.02 14.85
CA HIS A 454 22.99 21.63 14.91
C HIS A 454 24.13 20.73 14.42
N THR A 455 24.37 19.63 15.12
CA THR A 455 25.18 18.53 14.58
C THR A 455 24.40 17.82 13.47
N LYS A 456 25.08 17.14 12.56
CA LYS A 456 24.39 16.35 11.52
C LYS A 456 23.39 15.33 12.09
N ALA A 457 23.67 14.80 13.30
CA ALA A 457 22.78 13.91 14.05
C ALA A 457 21.54 14.60 14.64
N GLN A 458 21.54 15.93 14.80
CA GLN A 458 20.41 16.71 15.34
C GLN A 458 19.64 17.47 14.26
N ALA A 459 20.34 17.98 13.24
CA ALA A 459 19.72 18.46 12.02
C ALA A 459 20.62 18.23 10.78
N PRO A 460 20.08 17.79 9.63
CA PRO A 460 20.81 16.90 8.74
C PRO A 460 21.15 17.44 7.35
N LYS A 461 20.22 18.16 6.69
CA LYS A 461 20.49 18.90 5.45
C LYS A 461 21.45 20.02 5.76
N GLU A 462 21.32 20.64 6.93
CA GLU A 462 21.88 21.97 7.18
C GLU A 462 22.79 22.04 8.42
N GLY A 463 22.86 20.98 9.25
CA GLY A 463 23.72 20.88 10.43
C GLY A 463 25.20 21.00 10.10
N LYS A 464 25.88 21.99 10.68
CA LYS A 464 27.30 22.26 10.41
C LYS A 464 28.21 22.02 11.63
N ALA A 465 27.65 21.67 12.79
CA ALA A 465 28.45 21.37 13.99
C ALA A 465 29.03 19.94 13.95
N LYS A 466 30.23 19.75 14.52
CA LYS A 466 30.91 18.43 14.58
C LYS A 466 30.17 17.50 15.54
N GLU A 467 30.01 16.24 15.16
CA GLU A 467 29.42 15.21 16.02
C GLU A 467 30.31 14.87 17.22
N PRO A 468 29.72 14.65 18.41
CA PRO A 468 30.46 14.14 19.56
C PRO A 468 30.89 12.68 19.36
N LYS A 469 32.11 12.36 19.80
CA LYS A 469 32.80 11.08 19.54
C LYS A 469 32.16 9.84 20.19
N GLN A 470 31.16 10.00 21.07
CA GLN A 470 30.42 8.92 21.72
C GLN A 470 28.98 9.35 21.99
N GLN A 471 28.03 8.80 21.24
CA GLN A 471 26.61 8.87 21.59
C GLN A 471 26.29 7.73 22.57
N ARG A 472 25.90 8.08 23.80
CA ARG A 472 25.38 7.10 24.75
C ARG A 472 23.96 6.69 24.34
N PRO A 473 23.54 5.44 24.60
CA PRO A 473 22.20 4.99 24.27
C PRO A 473 21.15 5.82 25.00
N PHE A 474 20.14 6.29 24.26
CA PHE A 474 18.97 6.96 24.82
C PHE A 474 18.13 5.93 25.58
N ASN A 475 18.11 6.04 26.91
CA ASN A 475 17.43 5.09 27.79
C ASN A 475 16.39 5.83 28.66
N PRO A 476 15.19 6.12 28.13
CA PRO A 476 14.17 6.89 28.84
C PRO A 476 13.62 6.10 30.03
N THR A 477 13.21 6.81 31.08
CA THR A 477 12.46 6.22 32.21
C THR A 477 11.13 6.94 32.39
N ARG A 478 10.10 6.24 32.89
CA ARG A 478 8.79 6.86 33.20
C ARG A 478 8.93 8.04 34.17
N LYS A 479 9.78 7.88 35.18
CA LYS A 479 10.07 8.92 36.19
C LYS A 479 10.81 10.11 35.59
N GLY A 480 11.80 9.86 34.74
CA GLY A 480 12.51 10.91 34.02
C GLY A 480 11.59 11.68 33.08
N PHE A 481 10.72 10.98 32.35
CA PHE A 481 9.75 11.60 31.47
C PHE A 481 8.70 12.43 32.22
N MET A 482 8.20 11.95 33.37
CA MET A 482 7.32 12.74 34.24
C MET A 482 7.98 14.06 34.68
N ARG A 483 9.26 14.02 35.10
CA ARG A 483 10.03 15.23 35.43
C ARG A 483 10.18 16.17 34.25
N PHE A 484 10.49 15.63 33.06
CA PHE A 484 10.56 16.41 31.82
C PHE A 484 9.24 17.13 31.52
N MET A 485 8.09 16.45 31.66
CA MET A 485 6.79 17.08 31.41
C MET A 485 6.48 18.20 32.41
N VAL A 486 6.73 17.97 33.70
CA VAL A 486 6.50 18.98 34.75
C VAL A 486 7.37 20.21 34.54
N GLU A 487 8.68 20.03 34.28
CA GLU A 487 9.60 21.14 34.04
C GLU A 487 9.30 21.85 32.71
N SER A 488 8.90 21.11 31.66
CA SER A 488 8.48 21.71 30.39
C SER A 488 7.18 22.51 30.53
N LYS A 489 6.25 22.06 31.38
CA LYS A 489 5.00 22.79 31.63
C LYS A 489 5.27 24.19 32.17
N VAL A 490 6.21 24.33 33.12
CA VAL A 490 6.63 25.64 33.65
C VAL A 490 7.13 26.57 32.54
N VAL A 491 7.85 26.02 31.55
CA VAL A 491 8.39 26.80 30.42
C VAL A 491 7.28 27.23 29.46
N TYR A 492 6.38 26.32 29.09
CA TYR A 492 5.23 26.66 28.24
C TYR A 492 4.30 27.66 28.91
N GLU A 493 4.03 27.51 30.21
CA GLU A 493 3.26 28.49 30.99
C GLU A 493 3.91 29.87 30.99
N ALA A 494 5.25 29.94 31.07
CA ALA A 494 5.96 31.21 30.98
C ALA A 494 5.85 31.83 29.58
N PHE A 495 5.98 31.06 28.50
CA PHE A 495 5.75 31.58 27.15
C PHE A 495 4.32 32.10 26.99
N GLU A 496 3.34 31.29 27.35
CA GLU A 496 1.92 31.61 27.21
C GLU A 496 1.55 32.84 28.06
N SER A 497 2.03 32.94 29.31
CA SER A 497 1.77 34.12 30.16
C SER A 497 2.41 35.39 29.62
N ILE A 498 3.66 35.34 29.15
CA ILE A 498 4.36 36.49 28.57
C ILE A 498 3.61 37.02 27.33
N LEU A 499 3.14 36.12 26.48
CA LEU A 499 2.40 36.49 25.27
C LEU A 499 1.03 37.06 25.60
N GLU A 500 0.37 36.54 26.64
CA GLU A 500 -0.92 37.02 27.14
C GLU A 500 -0.81 38.41 27.78
N GLU A 501 0.22 38.64 28.60
CA GLU A 501 0.55 39.93 29.23
C GLU A 501 0.88 41.02 28.21
N ALA A 502 1.38 40.62 27.03
CA ALA A 502 1.57 41.46 25.85
C ALA A 502 2.33 42.78 26.11
N SER A 503 3.38 42.75 26.93
CA SER A 503 4.24 43.90 27.23
C SER A 503 4.92 44.53 26.01
N THR A 504 5.00 43.77 24.90
CA THR A 504 5.41 44.25 23.58
C THR A 504 4.23 44.15 22.59
N PRO A 505 3.97 45.19 21.75
CA PRO A 505 2.74 45.28 20.95
C PRO A 505 2.45 44.07 20.04
N TYR A 506 3.47 43.36 19.58
CA TYR A 506 3.30 42.23 18.66
C TYR A 506 3.19 40.86 19.36
N TYR A 507 3.37 40.77 20.68
CA TYR A 507 3.24 39.49 21.39
C TYR A 507 1.83 38.92 21.33
N LYS A 508 0.80 39.78 21.35
CA LYS A 508 -0.59 39.33 21.26
C LYS A 508 -0.90 38.62 19.93
N LEU A 509 -0.15 38.92 18.87
CA LEU A 509 -0.28 38.25 17.56
C LEU A 509 0.15 36.77 17.60
N LEU A 510 0.87 36.36 18.65
CA LEU A 510 1.34 35.00 18.87
C LEU A 510 0.57 34.30 20.00
N THR A 511 -0.59 34.82 20.39
CA THR A 511 -1.54 34.13 21.27
C THR A 511 -2.59 33.39 20.44
N ASN A 512 -3.12 32.27 20.96
CA ASN A 512 -4.13 31.45 20.30
C ASN A 512 -3.71 30.97 18.91
N THR A 513 -2.45 30.55 18.80
CA THR A 513 -1.84 30.06 17.55
C THR A 513 -2.20 28.61 17.26
N GLY A 514 -2.73 27.88 18.24
CA GLY A 514 -2.94 26.45 18.19
C GLY A 514 -1.69 25.66 18.60
N LEU A 515 -0.55 26.32 18.84
CA LEU A 515 0.69 25.67 19.24
C LEU A 515 0.86 25.54 20.77
N GLU A 516 0.05 26.24 21.56
CA GLU A 516 0.08 26.28 23.04
C GLU A 516 0.08 24.88 23.64
N ARG A 517 0.92 24.60 24.65
CA ARG A 517 1.16 23.24 25.19
C ARG A 517 0.94 23.11 26.69
N ALA A 518 0.84 24.19 27.46
CA ALA A 518 0.70 24.09 28.92
C ALA A 518 -0.54 23.28 29.32
N GLY A 519 -1.68 23.52 28.65
CA GLY A 519 -2.92 22.77 28.88
C GLY A 519 -2.81 21.29 28.48
N ALA A 520 -2.12 20.97 27.39
CA ALA A 520 -1.88 19.60 26.96
C ALA A 520 -0.98 18.85 27.95
N LEU A 521 0.09 19.49 28.42
CA LEU A 521 0.98 18.94 29.45
C LEU A 521 0.25 18.71 30.77
N ALA A 522 -0.66 19.58 31.18
CA ALA A 522 -1.46 19.38 32.38
C ALA A 522 -2.32 18.11 32.29
N LYS A 523 -2.95 17.87 31.13
CA LYS A 523 -3.73 16.65 30.88
C LYS A 523 -2.85 15.40 30.93
N ASP A 524 -1.68 15.45 30.30
CA ASP A 524 -0.76 14.32 30.22
C ASP A 524 -0.10 13.98 31.56
N ILE A 525 0.23 14.97 32.38
CA ILE A 525 0.73 14.78 33.74
C ILE A 525 -0.33 14.05 34.59
N ALA A 526 -1.58 14.50 34.55
CA ALA A 526 -2.67 13.86 35.27
C ALA A 526 -2.92 12.42 34.78
N HIS A 527 -2.87 12.20 33.46
CA HIS A 527 -2.97 10.85 32.90
C HIS A 527 -1.83 9.94 33.39
N MET A 528 -0.59 10.43 33.37
CA MET A 528 0.55 9.62 33.79
C MET A 528 0.55 9.31 35.29
N GLU A 529 0.09 10.23 36.13
CA GLU A 529 -0.14 9.97 37.56
C GLU A 529 -1.12 8.82 37.77
N GLN A 530 -2.27 8.87 37.08
CA GLN A 530 -3.34 7.87 37.23
C GLN A 530 -2.98 6.52 36.60
N ALA A 531 -2.49 6.50 35.36
CA ALA A 531 -2.27 5.29 34.58
C ALA A 531 -1.05 4.49 35.05
N TYR A 532 0.00 5.18 35.50
CA TYR A 532 1.26 4.53 35.88
C TYR A 532 1.56 4.60 37.38
N GLY A 533 0.67 5.18 38.19
CA GLY A 533 0.83 5.31 39.64
C GLY A 533 2.09 6.11 40.02
N LEU A 534 2.46 7.09 39.20
CA LEU A 534 3.66 7.90 39.40
C LEU A 534 3.35 9.09 40.30
N GLU A 535 4.21 9.35 41.28
CA GLU A 535 4.18 10.61 42.02
C GLU A 535 4.54 11.77 41.08
N VAL A 536 3.68 12.79 41.02
CA VAL A 536 3.95 14.01 40.26
C VAL A 536 4.98 14.85 41.01
N PRO A 537 6.22 14.98 40.51
CA PRO A 537 7.23 15.80 41.18
C PRO A 537 6.82 17.28 41.10
N VAL A 538 7.23 18.07 42.08
CA VAL A 538 7.22 19.52 41.96
C VAL A 538 8.45 19.94 41.12
N ALA A 539 8.27 20.84 40.15
CA ALA A 539 9.40 21.41 39.41
C ALA A 539 10.37 22.07 40.40
N ALA A 540 11.66 21.77 40.31
CA ALA A 540 12.62 22.30 41.25
C ALA A 540 12.79 23.81 41.03
N GLU A 541 12.85 24.59 42.11
CA GLU A 541 13.07 26.05 42.05
C GLU A 541 14.39 26.40 41.34
N ASP A 542 15.42 25.58 41.54
CA ASP A 542 16.70 25.67 40.84
C ASP A 542 16.79 24.75 39.61
N GLY A 543 15.66 24.16 39.20
CA GLY A 543 15.50 23.28 38.06
C GLY A 543 15.61 24.00 36.72
N PRO A 544 15.80 23.23 35.62
CA PRO A 544 15.94 23.80 34.28
C PRO A 544 14.69 24.56 33.81
N GLY A 545 13.48 24.16 34.22
CA GLY A 545 12.22 24.81 33.87
C GLY A 545 12.09 26.20 34.47
N HIS A 546 12.23 26.35 35.80
CA HIS A 546 12.16 27.66 36.46
C HIS A 546 13.29 28.61 36.03
N LYS A 547 14.52 28.10 35.89
CA LYS A 547 15.64 28.91 35.39
C LYS A 547 15.42 29.37 33.95
N TYR A 548 14.82 28.54 33.10
CA TYR A 548 14.52 28.94 31.74
C TYR A 548 13.35 29.92 31.70
N ALA A 549 12.28 29.68 32.44
CA ALA A 549 11.15 30.60 32.57
C ALA A 549 11.59 32.00 33.06
N ALA A 550 12.48 32.07 34.06
CA ALA A 550 13.06 33.34 34.51
C ALA A 550 13.82 34.05 33.38
N LYS A 551 14.62 33.30 32.60
CA LYS A 551 15.32 33.86 31.44
C LYS A 551 14.38 34.36 30.35
N LEU A 552 13.29 33.64 30.09
CA LEU A 552 12.27 34.06 29.12
C LEU A 552 11.60 35.37 29.54
N ARG A 553 11.23 35.52 30.83
CA ARG A 553 10.64 36.76 31.37
C ARG A 553 11.61 37.94 31.29
N GLU A 554 12.89 37.72 31.58
CA GLU A 554 13.95 38.72 31.39
C GLU A 554 14.02 39.17 29.92
N LEU A 555 14.19 38.22 28.99
CA LEU A 555 14.30 38.50 27.56
C LEU A 555 13.06 39.17 26.98
N ALA A 556 11.88 38.79 27.45
CA ALA A 556 10.62 39.36 26.98
C ALA A 556 10.55 40.88 27.18
N THR A 557 11.28 41.40 28.18
CA THR A 557 11.37 42.83 28.48
C THR A 557 12.65 43.46 27.91
N SER A 558 13.80 42.79 28.07
CA SER A 558 15.10 43.36 27.74
C SER A 558 15.48 43.24 26.25
N SER A 559 14.96 42.23 25.56
CA SER A 559 15.21 42.00 24.14
C SER A 559 14.09 41.16 23.49
N PRO A 560 13.00 41.82 23.08
CA PRO A 560 11.88 41.14 22.40
C PRO A 560 12.27 40.31 21.17
N PRO A 561 13.25 40.71 20.31
CA PRO A 561 13.73 39.85 19.23
C PRO A 561 14.41 38.56 19.73
N ALA A 562 15.20 38.63 20.81
CA ALA A 562 15.81 37.44 21.40
C ALA A 562 14.76 36.52 22.03
N PHE A 563 13.75 37.08 22.70
CA PHE A 563 12.60 36.30 23.19
C PHE A 563 11.89 35.55 22.05
N LEU A 564 11.66 36.21 20.91
CA LEU A 564 11.05 35.55 19.75
C LEU A 564 11.92 34.44 19.15
N CYS A 565 13.25 34.56 19.21
CA CYS A 565 14.15 33.46 18.86
C CYS A 565 13.89 32.22 19.74
N HIS A 566 13.74 32.42 21.05
CA HIS A 566 13.43 31.35 21.99
C HIS A 566 12.04 30.75 21.74
N TYR A 567 11.02 31.59 21.53
CA TYR A 567 9.67 31.14 21.19
C TYR A 567 9.68 30.28 19.93
N PHE A 568 10.25 30.79 18.83
CA PHE A 568 10.31 30.09 17.56
C PHE A 568 11.04 28.75 17.70
N ASN A 569 12.28 28.74 18.20
CA ASN A 569 13.05 27.50 18.28
C ASN A 569 12.43 26.49 19.25
N HIS A 570 11.81 26.92 20.37
CA HIS A 570 11.23 25.99 21.33
C HIS A 570 9.96 25.30 20.79
N TYR A 571 9.00 26.07 20.25
CA TYR A 571 7.77 25.51 19.69
C TYR A 571 8.02 24.71 18.41
N PHE A 572 8.89 25.20 17.52
CA PHE A 572 9.18 24.50 16.27
C PHE A 572 10.01 23.23 16.49
N ALA A 573 10.96 23.23 17.46
CA ALA A 573 11.66 22.01 17.83
C ALA A 573 10.68 20.93 18.35
N HIS A 574 9.67 21.32 19.14
CA HIS A 574 8.67 20.37 19.65
C HIS A 574 7.84 19.72 18.54
N THR A 575 7.36 20.52 17.59
CA THR A 575 6.56 20.03 16.45
C THR A 575 7.35 19.18 15.44
N ALA A 576 8.69 19.24 15.49
CA ALA A 576 9.59 18.42 14.68
C ALA A 576 10.26 17.32 15.54
N GLY A 577 11.45 17.60 16.09
CA GLY A 577 12.23 16.64 16.88
C GLY A 577 11.55 16.18 18.17
N GLY A 578 10.70 17.02 18.78
CA GLY A 578 9.94 16.67 19.98
C GLY A 578 9.01 15.48 19.77
N ARG A 579 8.29 15.43 18.64
CA ARG A 579 7.41 14.29 18.29
C ARG A 579 8.17 12.96 18.25
N MET A 580 9.45 13.00 17.90
CA MET A 580 10.31 11.82 17.84
C MET A 580 10.76 11.34 19.20
N ILE A 581 11.14 12.28 20.06
CA ILE A 581 11.40 11.97 21.47
C ILE A 581 10.13 11.37 22.09
N GLY A 582 8.96 11.98 21.87
CA GLY A 582 7.67 11.47 22.34
C GLY A 582 7.38 10.04 21.90
N LYS A 583 7.52 9.75 20.59
CA LYS A 583 7.35 8.39 20.05
C LYS A 583 8.35 7.39 20.63
N SER A 584 9.62 7.80 20.80
CA SER A 584 10.64 6.93 21.38
C SER A 584 10.36 6.59 22.83
N VAL A 585 9.93 7.57 23.63
CA VAL A 585 9.53 7.36 25.03
C VAL A 585 8.26 6.49 25.08
N SER A 586 7.28 6.77 24.22
CA SER A 586 6.03 6.03 24.11
C SER A 586 6.26 4.52 23.93
N ASN A 587 7.10 4.17 22.97
CA ASN A 587 7.45 2.78 22.67
C ASN A 587 8.30 2.13 23.76
N ALA A 588 9.20 2.89 24.38
CA ALA A 588 10.14 2.35 25.35
C ALA A 588 9.51 2.14 26.73
N VAL A 589 8.67 3.07 27.17
CA VAL A 589 8.22 3.12 28.57
C VAL A 589 6.76 3.52 28.76
N LEU A 590 5.95 3.82 27.74
CA LEU A 590 4.54 4.22 27.93
C LEU A 590 3.55 3.33 27.17
N ASP A 591 3.91 2.07 26.89
CA ASP A 591 3.01 1.07 26.31
C ASP A 591 2.29 1.54 25.04
N GLY A 592 2.95 2.39 24.23
CA GLY A 592 2.41 2.97 22.99
C GLY A 592 1.52 4.21 23.16
N TRP A 593 1.35 4.73 24.38
CA TRP A 593 0.64 5.99 24.63
C TRP A 593 1.50 7.22 24.30
N THR A 594 0.96 8.18 23.54
CA THR A 594 1.68 9.40 23.12
C THR A 594 1.23 10.66 23.84
N GLY A 595 -0.02 10.76 24.28
CA GLY A 595 -0.52 11.91 25.03
C GLY A 595 -0.80 13.17 24.20
N ALA A 596 -1.57 14.08 24.79
CA ALA A 596 -2.02 15.33 24.18
C ALA A 596 -0.87 16.31 23.88
N PHE A 597 0.26 16.20 24.58
CA PHE A 597 1.42 17.09 24.40
C PHE A 597 1.95 17.04 22.96
N TYR A 598 1.82 15.90 22.28
CA TYR A 598 2.24 15.68 20.89
C TYR A 598 1.08 15.64 19.89
N GLU A 599 -0.12 16.09 20.29
CA GLU A 599 -1.31 16.15 19.46
C GLU A 599 -1.84 17.59 19.36
N TRP A 600 -2.32 17.98 18.18
CA TRP A 600 -2.83 19.32 17.92
C TRP A 600 -4.25 19.24 17.37
N GLU A 601 -5.07 20.24 17.69
CA GLU A 601 -6.36 20.40 17.05
C GLU A 601 -6.14 20.96 15.63
N GLY A 602 -6.47 20.17 14.60
CA GLY A 602 -6.22 20.52 13.20
C GLY A 602 -4.81 20.19 12.69
N ASP A 603 -4.48 20.63 11.47
CA ASP A 603 -3.15 20.39 10.88
C ASP A 603 -2.10 21.34 11.49
N VAL A 604 -1.13 20.76 12.21
CA VAL A 604 0.00 21.48 12.80
C VAL A 604 0.82 22.26 11.77
N LYS A 605 0.86 21.82 10.50
CA LYS A 605 1.58 22.54 9.44
C LYS A 605 0.94 23.90 9.14
N GLU A 606 -0.39 23.96 9.11
CA GLU A 606 -1.11 25.22 8.93
C GLU A 606 -0.83 26.19 10.10
N HIS A 607 -0.80 25.68 11.34
CA HIS A 607 -0.45 26.48 12.51
C HIS A 607 0.98 27.02 12.42
N GLN A 608 1.93 26.18 12.01
CA GLN A 608 3.32 26.60 11.80
C GLN A 608 3.44 27.66 10.71
N GLU A 609 2.75 27.53 9.58
CA GLU A 609 2.78 28.50 8.48
C GLU A 609 2.26 29.87 8.93
N LYS A 610 1.10 29.91 9.62
CA LYS A 610 0.55 31.14 10.19
C LYS A 610 1.52 31.84 11.15
N VAL A 611 2.19 31.07 12.02
CA VAL A 611 3.19 31.62 12.94
C VAL A 611 4.44 32.11 12.19
N ARG A 612 4.90 31.39 11.15
CA ARG A 612 6.02 31.83 10.30
C ARG A 612 5.72 33.17 9.63
N ASP A 613 4.54 33.31 9.05
CA ASP A 613 4.12 34.54 8.39
C ASP A 613 4.00 35.70 9.38
N THR A 614 3.46 35.44 10.56
CA THR A 614 3.37 36.43 11.64
C THR A 614 4.75 36.93 12.07
N ILE A 615 5.71 36.02 12.32
CA ILE A 615 7.07 36.40 12.73
C ILE A 615 7.80 37.13 11.59
N ASN A 616 7.65 36.71 10.34
CA ASN A 616 8.21 37.45 9.20
C ASN A 616 7.63 38.87 9.08
N GLY A 617 6.32 39.04 9.32
CA GLY A 617 5.66 40.35 9.35
C GLY A 617 6.15 41.24 10.49
N ILE A 618 6.45 40.68 11.66
CA ILE A 618 7.08 41.38 12.79
C ILE A 618 8.51 41.79 12.43
N ALA A 619 9.32 40.83 11.97
CA ALA A 619 10.74 41.02 11.68
C ALA A 619 11.02 41.91 10.47
N ALA A 620 10.04 42.11 9.58
CA ALA A 620 10.12 43.07 8.49
C ALA A 620 10.30 44.51 9.00
N LYS A 621 9.89 44.81 10.23
CA LYS A 621 10.03 46.14 10.87
C LYS A 621 11.27 46.27 11.75
N TRP A 622 12.05 45.20 11.92
CA TRP A 622 13.22 45.20 12.79
C TRP A 622 14.41 45.93 12.18
N SER A 623 15.15 46.62 13.05
CA SER A 623 16.49 47.09 12.73
C SER A 623 17.45 45.90 12.55
N GLN A 624 18.63 46.16 11.98
CA GLN A 624 19.64 45.11 11.84
C GLN A 624 20.13 44.63 13.22
N GLU A 625 20.23 45.52 14.21
CA GLU A 625 20.61 45.16 15.58
C GLU A 625 19.59 44.21 16.24
N GLU A 626 18.30 44.42 15.98
CA GLU A 626 17.22 43.56 16.46
C GLU A 626 17.26 42.18 15.79
N LYS A 627 17.47 42.13 14.48
CA LYS A 627 17.69 40.87 13.73
C LYS A 627 18.90 40.11 14.27
N ASP A 628 20.03 40.80 14.47
CA ASP A 628 21.25 40.23 15.02
C ASP A 628 21.07 39.73 16.46
N ALA A 629 20.30 40.44 17.30
CA ALA A 629 20.00 40.02 18.66
C ALA A 629 19.19 38.71 18.68
N CYS A 630 18.23 38.57 17.77
CA CYS A 630 17.48 37.32 17.56
C CYS A 630 18.42 36.17 17.14
N LEU A 631 19.27 36.38 16.13
CA LEU A 631 20.22 35.36 15.68
C LEU A 631 21.19 34.94 16.80
N LYS A 632 21.77 35.90 17.53
CA LYS A 632 22.73 35.64 18.63
C LYS A 632 22.12 34.88 19.81
N ALA A 633 20.80 34.91 19.99
CA ALA A 633 20.11 34.15 21.03
C ALA A 633 19.99 32.64 20.72
N THR A 634 20.11 32.26 19.44
CA THR A 634 19.86 30.90 18.96
C THR A 634 20.63 29.79 19.70
N PRO A 635 21.94 29.92 20.01
CA PRO A 635 22.68 28.89 20.76
C PRO A 635 22.12 28.63 22.17
N ALA A 636 21.61 29.69 22.83
CA ALA A 636 21.04 29.55 24.16
C ALA A 636 19.74 28.73 24.13
N THR A 637 18.96 28.82 23.05
CA THR A 637 17.71 28.06 22.89
C THR A 637 17.97 26.54 22.95
N PHE A 638 19.02 26.06 22.30
CA PHE A 638 19.44 24.65 22.32
C PHE A 638 19.96 24.22 23.68
N GLY A 639 20.75 25.07 24.34
CA GLY A 639 21.25 24.80 25.68
C GLY A 639 20.11 24.56 26.68
N TRP A 640 19.04 25.34 26.60
CA TRP A 640 17.86 25.14 27.45
C TRP A 640 17.03 23.92 27.07
N GLY A 641 16.76 23.73 25.77
CA GLY A 641 16.03 22.54 25.30
C GLY A 641 16.74 21.23 25.67
N GLY A 642 18.06 21.18 25.52
CA GLY A 642 18.87 20.02 25.88
C GLY A 642 18.81 19.68 27.37
N ARG A 643 18.84 20.69 28.25
CA ARG A 643 18.71 20.49 29.70
C ARG A 643 17.37 19.89 30.11
N LEU A 644 16.28 20.27 29.42
CA LEU A 644 14.96 19.67 29.65
C LEU A 644 14.95 18.22 29.19
N VAL A 645 15.41 17.94 27.97
CA VAL A 645 15.43 16.58 27.40
C VAL A 645 16.29 15.62 28.23
N GLN A 646 17.38 16.09 28.84
CA GLN A 646 18.22 15.28 29.74
C GLN A 646 17.46 14.76 30.99
N LEU A 647 16.33 15.38 31.37
CA LEU A 647 15.50 14.88 32.47
C LEU A 647 14.87 13.52 32.14
N ILE A 648 14.59 13.25 30.86
CA ILE A 648 13.95 12.02 30.39
C ILE A 648 14.76 10.78 30.78
N THR A 649 16.08 10.91 30.80
CA THR A 649 17.04 9.85 31.17
C THR A 649 17.55 10.01 32.61
N GLU A 650 16.84 10.77 33.45
CA GLU A 650 17.21 11.08 34.84
C GLU A 650 18.60 11.70 35.01
N GLY A 651 19.04 12.50 34.04
CA GLY A 651 20.34 13.17 34.09
C GLY A 651 21.52 12.29 33.64
N GLN A 652 21.27 11.10 33.09
CA GLN A 652 22.26 10.40 32.29
C GLN A 652 22.51 11.21 31.01
N ALA A 653 23.56 12.03 31.01
CA ALA A 653 23.83 12.99 29.95
C ALA A 653 23.81 12.34 28.55
N MET A 654 22.96 12.87 27.67
CA MET A 654 23.16 12.76 26.23
C MET A 654 24.38 13.62 25.90
N GLY A 655 25.49 12.99 25.48
CA GLY A 655 26.72 13.68 25.17
C GLY A 655 26.49 14.72 24.08
N HIS A 656 26.78 15.99 24.39
CA HIS A 656 26.81 17.10 23.44
C HIS A 656 28.01 17.00 22.52
#